data_AF-A0A931KB02-F1
#
_entry.id   AF-A0A931KB02-F1
#
_cell.length_a   1.000
_cell.length_b   1.000
_cell.length_c   1.000
_cell.angle_alpha   90.00
_cell.angle_beta   90.00
_cell.angle_gamma   90.00
#
_symmetry.space_group_name_H-M   'P 1'
#
loop_
_entity.id
_entity.type
_entity.pdbx_description
1 polymer ?
#
loop_
_entity_poly.entity_id
_entity_poly.type
_entity_poly.pdbx_seq_one_letter_code
_entity_poly.pdbx_strand_id
1 'polypeptide(L)'
;MNLRHIACAFVIAVHAFVIGSDVISADVAKPELNLRVRRQFETSPGSGRFHTVTEPKTWSGGETAIIVCDVWDAHHCLNAVRRMEQFLPRLNEVLTSARASGMTVIHAPSECMASYENHPARKRAIETPKAAQLPPDIGKWCSRIPSEEAAAYPIDQSDGGEDDDPAEHAEWAARLAAMGRNPKAPWKAQHPAVKIDAENDYISDKGDEIWSILERKGIKNVVLVGVHTNMCVLGRPFGLRQMAKNGKNAVLLRDLTDTMYNPERRPYVSHLTGTDRIIDHIERHVAASVTSDQFTGGKPFRFKEDTRPRVALIMAEDEYETERTLTEFALTNLGHDFSIRPIYGSETDKYDIPGLEALEESDVLVISARRRPIKQDQLARIQAFVRSGKPVVGIRTASHAFHLRTGQLPEGVAGWPEIDAEVWGGKYTNHHANDLKSQVKLIEAAREHPILTGVQSPFAQGGSLYQVSPIDSKAVPLLSGVAEGFAPEPVAWTFTRADGGRSFYTSLGHKNDFANPAFQRLLVNALFWAAGKSVPADFQIPRSPLMKPGDWNTTTWAAPERPWFDLDGDQAGGTEVWVRCLVAIPEDAAAIELRTAFCEDVFVNGKAASKEAASAKEMCWSIDPSLVEPGELNLIVLRWARGSDPKGAAPSLMVSGRPAPLGPVWEVRQTHSGEAASLPLPAKFAAATTLISR
;
A
#
# COMPACT_ATOMS: atom_id res chain seq x y z
N MET A 1 -55.38 18.85 -72.57
CA MET A 1 -56.07 20.12 -72.22
C MET A 1 -56.30 20.10 -70.71
N ASN A 2 -56.23 21.25 -70.03
CA ASN A 2 -56.24 21.40 -68.56
C ASN A 2 -55.00 20.86 -67.81
N LEU A 3 -54.53 21.46 -66.70
CA LEU A 3 -54.40 22.90 -66.37
C LEU A 3 -53.42 23.07 -65.17
N ARG A 4 -52.60 24.14 -65.17
CA ARG A 4 -52.00 24.94 -64.03
C ARG A 4 -51.71 24.23 -62.68
N HIS A 5 -50.56 24.42 -62.02
CA HIS A 5 -50.09 25.66 -61.33
C HIS A 5 -48.64 25.42 -60.76
N ILE A 6 -47.81 26.38 -60.29
CA ILE A 6 -47.90 27.85 -60.13
C ILE A 6 -46.54 28.56 -60.46
N ALA A 7 -45.95 29.36 -59.55
CA ALA A 7 -44.71 30.14 -59.64
C ALA A 7 -43.72 29.73 -58.51
N CYS A 8 -42.48 30.23 -58.34
CA CYS A 8 -41.83 31.44 -58.90
C CYS A 8 -40.28 31.31 -58.98
N ALA A 9 -39.62 32.18 -59.74
CA ALA A 9 -38.16 32.43 -59.72
C ALA A 9 -37.83 33.60 -58.75
N PHE A 10 -36.62 34.13 -58.51
CA PHE A 10 -35.31 34.25 -59.20
C PHE A 10 -34.25 34.65 -58.11
N VAL A 11 -32.91 34.61 -58.19
CA VAL A 11 -31.85 34.30 -59.21
C VAL A 11 -30.66 33.63 -58.47
N ILE A 12 -29.67 33.07 -59.18
CA ILE A 12 -28.31 32.81 -58.68
C ILE A 12 -27.28 33.40 -59.65
N ALA A 13 -26.24 34.07 -59.14
CA ALA A 13 -25.12 34.59 -59.93
C ALA A 13 -23.98 33.57 -60.03
N VAL A 14 -23.35 33.47 -61.20
CA VAL A 14 -22.23 32.54 -61.45
C VAL A 14 -20.91 33.17 -61.02
N HIS A 15 -20.10 32.44 -60.26
CA HIS A 15 -18.65 32.61 -60.17
C HIS A 15 -17.99 31.25 -60.37
N ALA A 16 -16.94 31.20 -61.21
CA ALA A 16 -16.20 29.97 -61.46
C ALA A 16 -15.24 29.68 -60.31
N PHE A 17 -15.28 28.47 -59.77
CA PHE A 17 -14.35 28.02 -58.73
C PHE A 17 -13.36 27.01 -59.31
N VAL A 18 -12.07 27.22 -59.07
CA VAL A 18 -11.02 26.28 -59.48
C VAL A 18 -11.05 25.11 -58.50
N ILE A 19 -11.16 23.88 -59.02
CA ILE A 19 -11.18 22.67 -58.19
C ILE A 19 -9.74 22.37 -57.75
N GLY A 20 -9.38 22.86 -56.56
CA GLY A 20 -8.26 22.32 -55.80
C GLY A 20 -8.56 20.88 -55.39
N SER A 21 -7.60 19.97 -55.58
CA SER A 21 -7.73 18.57 -55.15
C SER A 21 -7.30 18.43 -53.70
N ASP A 22 -8.12 18.96 -52.78
CA ASP A 22 -7.90 18.77 -51.35
C ASP A 22 -8.06 17.28 -51.00
N VAL A 23 -6.92 16.61 -50.81
CA VAL A 23 -6.87 15.28 -50.20
C VAL A 23 -7.27 15.45 -48.75
N ILE A 24 -8.55 15.22 -48.45
CA ILE A 24 -9.03 15.08 -47.07
C ILE A 24 -8.33 13.86 -46.47
N SER A 25 -7.23 14.13 -45.77
CA SER A 25 -6.61 13.15 -44.87
C SER A 25 -7.63 12.84 -43.79
N ALA A 26 -8.34 11.72 -43.94
CA ALA A 26 -9.20 11.20 -42.88
C ALA A 26 -8.34 11.00 -41.63
N ASP A 27 -8.58 11.82 -40.61
CA ASP A 27 -7.85 11.73 -39.35
C ASP A 27 -8.20 10.39 -38.71
N VAL A 28 -7.26 9.44 -38.76
CA VAL A 28 -7.47 8.07 -38.30
C VAL A 28 -7.60 8.14 -36.79
N ALA A 29 -8.85 8.05 -36.31
CA ALA A 29 -9.21 8.19 -34.91
C ALA A 29 -8.26 7.37 -34.03
N LYS A 30 -7.37 8.06 -33.31
CA LYS A 30 -6.31 7.44 -32.51
C LYS A 30 -6.96 6.50 -31.49
N PRO A 31 -6.53 5.23 -31.36
CA PRO A 31 -7.18 4.28 -30.48
C PRO A 31 -7.33 4.81 -29.05
N GLU A 32 -8.55 4.73 -28.53
CA GLU A 32 -8.90 5.19 -27.19
C GLU A 32 -8.70 4.08 -26.16
N LEU A 33 -7.90 4.38 -25.14
CA LEU A 33 -7.68 3.54 -23.97
C LEU A 33 -8.76 3.88 -22.93
N ASN A 34 -9.72 2.98 -22.75
CA ASN A 34 -10.80 3.14 -21.77
C ASN A 34 -10.39 2.46 -20.45
N LEU A 35 -9.82 3.25 -19.55
CA LEU A 35 -9.21 2.81 -18.30
C LEU A 35 -10.13 3.07 -17.10
N ARG A 36 -9.95 2.29 -16.04
CA ARG A 36 -10.54 2.49 -14.71
C ARG A 36 -9.42 2.78 -13.72
N VAL A 37 -9.15 4.07 -13.50
CA VAL A 37 -8.05 4.54 -12.65
C VAL A 37 -8.49 4.53 -11.19
N ARG A 38 -7.64 3.99 -10.31
CA ARG A 38 -7.89 3.86 -8.86
C ARG A 38 -7.08 4.90 -8.09
N ARG A 39 -7.71 5.55 -7.10
CA ARG A 39 -7.07 6.46 -6.13
C ARG A 39 -7.62 6.20 -4.73
N GLN A 40 -6.93 6.74 -3.74
CA GLN A 40 -7.37 6.72 -2.35
C GLN A 40 -7.41 8.14 -1.78
N PHE A 41 -8.50 8.46 -1.11
CA PHE A 41 -8.75 9.77 -0.51
C PHE A 41 -9.16 9.58 0.95
N GLU A 42 -8.74 10.50 1.82
CA GLU A 42 -9.04 10.40 3.26
C GLU A 42 -10.57 10.51 3.50
N THR A 43 -11.13 9.75 4.44
CA THR A 43 -12.59 9.75 4.69
C THR A 43 -13.05 11.07 5.30
N SER A 44 -12.22 11.64 6.18
CA SER A 44 -12.20 13.06 6.56
C SER A 44 -10.77 13.49 6.94
N PRO A 45 -10.44 14.80 6.90
CA PRO A 45 -9.09 15.29 7.10
C PRO A 45 -8.50 14.90 8.47
N GLY A 46 -7.37 14.20 8.48
CA GLY A 46 -6.68 13.73 9.68
C GLY A 46 -7.27 12.48 10.34
N SER A 47 -8.23 11.81 9.69
CA SER A 47 -8.81 10.55 10.19
C SER A 47 -7.90 9.33 10.05
N GLY A 48 -6.90 9.38 9.16
CA GLY A 48 -6.04 8.24 8.84
C GLY A 48 -6.74 7.08 8.11
N ARG A 49 -8.02 7.23 7.77
CA ARG A 49 -8.85 6.27 7.03
C ARG A 49 -8.98 6.72 5.58
N PHE A 50 -9.08 5.77 4.65
CA PHE A 50 -9.13 6.09 3.21
C PHE A 50 -10.27 5.36 2.49
N HIS A 51 -11.08 6.12 1.75
CA HIS A 51 -11.95 5.58 0.71
C HIS A 51 -11.11 5.28 -0.54
N THR A 52 -11.33 4.12 -1.17
CA THR A 52 -10.81 3.84 -2.51
C THR A 52 -11.86 4.20 -3.54
N VAL A 53 -11.49 5.06 -4.49
CA VAL A 53 -12.36 5.54 -5.58
C VAL A 53 -11.80 5.04 -6.90
N THR A 54 -12.69 4.57 -7.79
CA THR A 54 -12.32 4.08 -9.12
C THR A 54 -13.08 4.85 -10.20
N GLU A 55 -12.38 5.65 -10.99
CA GLU A 55 -12.97 6.53 -12.00
C GLU A 55 -12.73 6.01 -13.42
N PRO A 56 -13.72 6.05 -14.33
CA PRO A 56 -13.46 5.86 -15.75
C PRO A 56 -12.64 7.03 -16.32
N LYS A 57 -11.66 6.73 -17.17
CA LYS A 57 -10.89 7.71 -17.96
C LYS A 57 -10.70 7.18 -19.38
N THR A 58 -10.90 8.04 -20.37
CA THR A 58 -10.60 7.74 -21.77
C THR A 58 -9.36 8.52 -22.17
N TRP A 59 -8.31 7.82 -22.59
CA TRP A 59 -7.02 8.42 -22.98
C TRP A 59 -6.71 8.10 -24.44
N SER A 60 -6.23 9.08 -25.21
CA SER A 60 -5.69 8.79 -26.54
C SER A 60 -4.36 8.04 -26.40
N GLY A 61 -4.23 6.88 -27.06
CA GLY A 61 -2.99 6.11 -27.05
C GLY A 61 -1.80 6.94 -27.57
N GLY A 62 -2.00 7.69 -28.65
CA GLY A 62 -1.00 8.61 -29.21
C GLY A 62 -0.66 9.85 -28.39
N GLU A 63 -1.25 10.04 -27.20
CA GLU A 63 -0.86 11.06 -26.20
C GLU A 63 -0.39 10.40 -24.87
N THR A 64 -0.15 9.09 -24.90
CA THR A 64 0.14 8.25 -23.73
C THR A 64 1.44 7.48 -23.95
N ALA A 65 2.29 7.44 -22.94
CA ALA A 65 3.48 6.58 -22.90
C ALA A 65 3.32 5.46 -21.88
N ILE A 66 4.02 4.34 -22.11
CA ILE A 66 4.33 3.36 -21.08
C ILE A 66 5.84 3.28 -20.89
N ILE A 67 6.29 3.47 -19.66
CA ILE A 67 7.70 3.42 -19.26
C ILE A 67 7.93 2.11 -18.50
N VAL A 68 8.91 1.33 -18.94
CA VAL A 68 9.31 0.05 -18.34
C VAL A 68 10.55 0.28 -17.49
N CYS A 69 10.36 0.43 -16.18
CA CYS A 69 11.40 0.73 -15.20
C CYS A 69 12.10 -0.54 -14.69
N ASP A 70 13.42 -0.60 -14.85
CA ASP A 70 14.33 -1.51 -14.12
C ASP A 70 13.98 -3.01 -14.18
N VAL A 71 13.26 -3.47 -15.21
CA VAL A 71 12.95 -4.89 -15.45
C VAL A 71 14.20 -5.60 -16.02
N TRP A 72 15.19 -5.81 -15.16
CA TRP A 72 16.56 -6.20 -15.52
C TRP A 72 16.75 -7.68 -15.90
N ASP A 73 17.90 -7.99 -16.51
CA ASP A 73 18.33 -9.34 -16.87
C ASP A 73 18.91 -10.17 -15.70
N ALA A 74 19.15 -9.55 -14.54
CA ALA A 74 19.51 -10.19 -13.28
C ALA A 74 19.30 -9.22 -12.09
N HIS A 75 19.04 -9.75 -10.89
CA HIS A 75 19.02 -8.97 -9.64
C HIS A 75 19.78 -9.70 -8.52
N HIS A 76 20.18 -8.98 -7.46
CA HIS A 76 20.94 -9.57 -6.33
C HIS A 76 20.06 -10.45 -5.43
N CYS A 77 18.81 -10.04 -5.20
CA CYS A 77 17.77 -10.86 -4.59
C CYS A 77 17.23 -11.85 -5.63
N LEU A 78 17.33 -13.16 -5.35
CA LEU A 78 16.82 -14.25 -6.19
C LEU A 78 15.28 -14.27 -6.19
N ASN A 79 14.65 -13.99 -5.05
CA ASN A 79 13.20 -13.94 -4.90
C ASN A 79 12.57 -12.79 -5.69
N ALA A 80 13.24 -11.65 -5.82
CA ALA A 80 12.84 -10.56 -6.72
C ALA A 80 12.92 -11.00 -8.21
N VAL A 81 13.94 -11.77 -8.62
CA VAL A 81 13.99 -12.38 -9.97
C VAL A 81 12.82 -13.34 -10.16
N ARG A 82 12.59 -14.26 -9.21
CA ARG A 82 11.50 -15.26 -9.24
C ARG A 82 10.11 -14.63 -9.32
N ARG A 83 9.88 -13.48 -8.68
CA ARG A 83 8.63 -12.71 -8.78
C ARG A 83 8.52 -12.00 -10.12
N MET A 84 9.56 -11.24 -10.50
CA MET A 84 9.61 -10.51 -11.76
C MET A 84 9.34 -11.41 -12.98
N GLU A 85 10.01 -12.56 -13.06
CA GLU A 85 9.90 -13.51 -14.18
C GLU A 85 8.45 -13.95 -14.44
N GLN A 86 7.60 -14.07 -13.41
CA GLN A 86 6.21 -14.51 -13.55
C GLN A 86 5.34 -13.51 -14.33
N PHE A 87 5.56 -12.20 -14.17
CA PHE A 87 4.72 -11.19 -14.81
C PHE A 87 5.20 -10.79 -16.22
N LEU A 88 6.40 -11.21 -16.63
CA LEU A 88 6.96 -10.85 -17.94
C LEU A 88 6.11 -11.27 -19.15
N PRO A 89 5.42 -12.43 -19.19
CA PRO A 89 4.50 -12.75 -20.28
C PRO A 89 3.37 -11.72 -20.42
N ARG A 90 2.70 -11.39 -19.31
CA ARG A 90 1.63 -10.38 -19.28
C ARG A 90 2.16 -8.97 -19.56
N LEU A 91 3.39 -8.64 -19.15
CA LEU A 91 4.04 -7.38 -19.54
C LEU A 91 4.23 -7.29 -21.07
N ASN A 92 4.61 -8.39 -21.75
CA ASN A 92 4.68 -8.39 -23.21
C ASN A 92 3.31 -8.27 -23.88
N GLU A 93 2.26 -8.88 -23.32
CA GLU A 93 0.88 -8.71 -23.79
C GLU A 93 0.45 -7.23 -23.69
N VAL A 94 0.68 -6.58 -22.53
CA VAL A 94 0.42 -5.15 -22.33
C VAL A 94 1.23 -4.29 -23.30
N LEU A 95 2.53 -4.52 -23.46
CA LEU A 95 3.39 -3.74 -24.37
C LEU A 95 3.03 -3.97 -25.85
N THR A 96 2.48 -5.12 -26.21
CA THR A 96 1.97 -5.40 -27.56
C THR A 96 0.69 -4.62 -27.80
N SER A 97 -0.26 -4.64 -26.86
CA SER A 97 -1.47 -3.81 -26.95
C SER A 97 -1.15 -2.31 -26.94
N ALA A 98 -0.19 -1.88 -26.12
CA ALA A 98 0.22 -0.48 -26.04
C ALA A 98 0.70 0.07 -27.39
N ARG A 99 1.59 -0.67 -28.07
CA ARG A 99 2.05 -0.33 -29.43
C ARG A 99 0.89 -0.36 -30.43
N ALA A 100 -0.01 -1.34 -30.36
CA ALA A 100 -1.19 -1.42 -31.22
C ALA A 100 -2.18 -0.24 -31.00
N SER A 101 -2.28 0.30 -29.78
CA SER A 101 -3.02 1.52 -29.49
C SER A 101 -2.29 2.82 -29.85
N GLY A 102 -1.05 2.74 -30.35
CA GLY A 102 -0.23 3.90 -30.70
C GLY A 102 0.47 4.58 -29.52
N MET A 103 0.57 3.93 -28.35
CA MET A 103 1.33 4.44 -27.21
C MET A 103 2.84 4.45 -27.50
N THR A 104 3.55 5.42 -26.94
CA THR A 104 5.03 5.42 -26.98
C THR A 104 5.57 4.51 -25.87
N VAL A 105 6.31 3.46 -26.24
CA VAL A 105 7.01 2.60 -25.28
C VAL A 105 8.42 3.14 -25.04
N ILE A 106 8.79 3.27 -23.77
CA ILE A 106 10.13 3.68 -23.34
C ILE A 106 10.67 2.62 -22.38
N HIS A 107 11.78 1.99 -22.75
CA HIS A 107 12.48 1.01 -21.93
C HIS A 107 13.57 1.71 -21.11
N ALA A 108 13.47 1.61 -19.78
CA ALA A 108 14.38 2.26 -18.84
C ALA A 108 15.02 1.24 -17.88
N PRO A 109 15.87 0.33 -18.37
CA PRO A 109 16.74 -0.49 -17.53
C PRO A 109 17.90 0.37 -17.03
N SER A 110 17.79 0.92 -15.82
CA SER A 110 18.82 1.82 -15.28
C SER A 110 20.18 1.15 -15.18
N GLU A 111 21.24 1.95 -15.32
CA GLU A 111 22.65 1.54 -15.19
C GLU A 111 23.12 0.55 -16.30
N CYS A 112 22.23 0.20 -17.24
CA CYS A 112 22.50 -0.79 -18.29
C CYS A 112 22.84 -0.17 -19.66
N MET A 113 22.97 1.16 -19.77
CA MET A 113 23.04 1.86 -21.07
C MET A 113 24.22 1.45 -21.97
N ALA A 114 25.32 0.96 -21.41
CA ALA A 114 26.48 0.44 -22.16
C ALA A 114 26.09 -0.70 -23.12
N SER A 115 25.17 -1.59 -22.69
CA SER A 115 24.65 -2.69 -23.53
C SER A 115 23.79 -2.20 -24.71
N TYR A 116 23.42 -0.92 -24.73
CA TYR A 116 22.49 -0.34 -25.68
C TYR A 116 23.09 0.77 -26.56
N GLU A 117 24.36 1.18 -26.38
CA GLU A 117 25.01 2.26 -27.13
C GLU A 117 24.75 2.23 -28.64
N ASN A 118 24.78 1.02 -29.22
CA ASN A 118 24.57 0.82 -30.64
C ASN A 118 23.13 0.52 -31.08
N HIS A 119 22.22 0.28 -30.14
CA HIS A 119 20.84 -0.14 -30.39
C HIS A 119 20.00 1.01 -31.00
N PRO A 120 19.19 0.77 -32.05
CA PRO A 120 18.42 1.82 -32.72
C PRO A 120 17.51 2.63 -31.77
N ALA A 121 16.80 1.97 -30.85
CA ALA A 121 15.95 2.64 -29.86
C ALA A 121 16.73 3.51 -28.83
N ARG A 122 18.02 3.22 -28.58
CA ARG A 122 18.89 4.08 -27.76
C ARG A 122 19.33 5.31 -28.54
N LYS A 123 19.77 5.12 -29.79
CA LYS A 123 20.13 6.20 -30.71
C LYS A 123 18.96 7.17 -30.90
N ARG A 124 17.75 6.64 -31.14
CA ARG A 124 16.48 7.39 -31.20
C ARG A 124 16.21 8.27 -29.96
N ALA A 125 16.59 7.82 -28.77
CA ALA A 125 16.47 8.61 -27.54
C ALA A 125 17.51 9.74 -27.45
N ILE A 126 18.77 9.46 -27.81
CA ILE A 126 19.86 10.44 -27.84
C ILE A 126 19.63 11.51 -28.94
N GLU A 127 19.10 11.09 -30.09
CA GLU A 127 18.77 11.93 -31.25
C GLU A 127 17.47 12.74 -31.06
N THR A 128 16.69 12.47 -30.01
CA THR A 128 15.47 13.24 -29.72
C THR A 128 15.85 14.66 -29.29
N PRO A 129 15.36 15.71 -29.99
CA PRO A 129 15.68 17.09 -29.64
C PRO A 129 15.25 17.42 -28.22
N LYS A 130 16.19 17.95 -27.43
CA LYS A 130 15.99 18.32 -26.02
C LYS A 130 14.75 19.22 -25.86
N ALA A 131 13.94 18.95 -24.84
CA ALA A 131 12.76 19.77 -24.56
C ALA A 131 13.13 21.25 -24.37
N ALA A 132 12.28 22.15 -24.88
CA ALA A 132 12.48 23.59 -24.76
C ALA A 132 12.49 24.07 -23.30
N GLN A 133 11.80 23.33 -22.42
CA GLN A 133 11.86 23.48 -20.98
C GLN A 133 12.02 22.09 -20.35
N LEU A 134 13.02 21.94 -19.47
CA LEU A 134 13.12 20.81 -18.55
C LEU A 134 12.61 21.24 -17.17
N PRO A 135 11.90 20.37 -16.43
CA PRO A 135 11.59 20.63 -15.04
C PRO A 135 12.86 20.65 -14.17
N PRO A 136 12.89 21.45 -13.08
CA PRO A 136 13.97 21.41 -12.11
C PRO A 136 14.19 19.99 -11.56
N ASP A 137 15.46 19.59 -11.47
CA ASP A 137 15.90 18.29 -10.97
C ASP A 137 15.37 17.06 -11.73
N ILE A 138 14.82 17.20 -12.94
CA ILE A 138 14.28 16.05 -13.71
C ILE A 138 15.30 14.94 -13.98
N GLY A 139 16.60 15.26 -14.02
CA GLY A 139 17.68 14.28 -14.17
C GLY A 139 18.10 13.56 -12.89
N LYS A 140 17.54 13.92 -11.72
CA LYS A 140 17.93 13.39 -10.40
C LYS A 140 16.93 12.40 -9.85
N TRP A 141 17.38 11.58 -8.90
CA TRP A 141 16.50 10.77 -8.05
C TRP A 141 15.55 11.67 -7.24
N CYS A 142 14.33 11.19 -7.00
CA CYS A 142 13.28 11.90 -6.29
C CYS A 142 12.79 11.08 -5.09
N SER A 143 13.36 11.36 -3.91
CA SER A 143 13.05 10.63 -2.67
C SER A 143 11.67 10.94 -2.08
N ARG A 144 11.06 12.09 -2.43
CA ARG A 144 9.75 12.53 -1.93
C ARG A 144 9.14 13.63 -2.80
N ILE A 145 7.81 13.79 -2.76
CA ILE A 145 7.07 14.96 -3.26
C ILE A 145 6.17 15.56 -2.16
N PRO A 146 5.70 16.81 -2.26
CA PRO A 146 5.00 17.47 -1.15
C PRO A 146 3.73 16.77 -0.64
N SER A 147 2.98 16.10 -1.52
CA SER A 147 1.81 15.30 -1.14
C SER A 147 2.14 14.04 -0.31
N GLU A 148 3.42 13.68 -0.18
CA GLU A 148 3.92 12.66 0.75
C GLU A 148 4.45 13.25 2.07
N GLU A 149 4.65 14.56 2.25
CA GLU A 149 5.32 15.14 3.43
C GLU A 149 4.65 14.73 4.76
N ALA A 150 3.32 14.81 4.85
CA ALA A 150 2.59 14.37 6.04
C ALA A 150 2.46 12.83 6.19
N ALA A 151 2.86 12.04 5.19
CA ALA A 151 2.65 10.60 5.17
C ALA A 151 3.74 9.82 5.92
N ALA A 152 3.33 8.92 6.81
CA ALA A 152 4.18 7.83 7.26
C ALA A 152 4.20 6.74 6.16
N TYR A 153 5.37 6.48 5.58
CA TYR A 153 5.57 5.55 4.46
C TYR A 153 5.53 4.08 4.96
N PRO A 154 5.04 3.10 4.17
CA PRO A 154 4.22 2.03 4.75
C PRO A 154 4.93 0.72 5.14
N ILE A 155 6.24 0.63 4.91
CA ILE A 155 7.10 -0.52 5.22
C ILE A 155 8.47 -0.06 5.75
N ASP A 156 9.14 -0.92 6.51
CA ASP A 156 10.57 -0.82 6.81
C ASP A 156 11.34 -1.65 5.77
N GLN A 157 12.23 -0.98 5.04
CA GLN A 157 13.08 -1.53 3.99
C GLN A 157 14.55 -1.20 4.24
N SER A 158 14.90 -0.88 5.50
CA SER A 158 16.23 -0.40 5.86
C SER A 158 17.34 -1.38 5.47
N ASP A 159 17.13 -2.68 5.64
CA ASP A 159 18.07 -3.74 5.23
C ASP A 159 18.22 -3.93 3.71
N GLY A 160 17.56 -3.10 2.91
CA GLY A 160 17.48 -3.23 1.45
C GLY A 160 16.25 -4.01 0.99
N GLY A 161 15.48 -4.61 1.90
CA GLY A 161 14.28 -5.37 1.57
C GLY A 161 14.54 -6.73 0.90
N GLU A 162 15.73 -7.29 1.12
CA GLU A 162 16.13 -8.64 0.70
C GLU A 162 15.27 -9.70 1.41
N ASP A 163 14.70 -10.64 0.65
CA ASP A 163 13.82 -11.70 1.17
C ASP A 163 14.21 -13.12 0.70
N ASP A 164 15.44 -13.28 0.20
CA ASP A 164 16.07 -14.60 -0.01
C ASP A 164 16.32 -15.35 1.31
N ASP A 165 16.29 -16.69 1.26
CA ASP A 165 16.92 -17.51 2.30
C ASP A 165 18.45 -17.27 2.30
N PRO A 166 19.13 -17.11 3.45
CA PRO A 166 20.56 -16.79 3.48
C PRO A 166 21.49 -17.79 2.79
N ALA A 167 21.10 -19.07 2.68
CA ALA A 167 21.87 -20.07 1.93
C ALA A 167 21.58 -19.98 0.43
N GLU A 168 20.31 -19.84 0.02
CA GLU A 168 19.97 -19.59 -1.40
C GLU A 168 20.63 -18.30 -1.92
N HIS A 169 20.66 -17.23 -1.12
CA HIS A 169 21.33 -15.98 -1.44
C HIS A 169 22.84 -16.17 -1.66
N ALA A 170 23.50 -16.94 -0.80
CA ALA A 170 24.93 -17.24 -0.93
C ALA A 170 25.25 -18.06 -2.19
N GLU A 171 24.42 -19.07 -2.51
CA GLU A 171 24.55 -19.84 -3.76
C GLU A 171 24.28 -18.98 -5.00
N TRP A 172 23.26 -18.11 -4.95
CA TRP A 172 22.93 -17.18 -6.03
C TRP A 172 24.05 -16.16 -6.27
N ALA A 173 24.59 -15.55 -5.21
CA ALA A 173 25.72 -14.64 -5.29
C ALA A 173 26.97 -15.31 -5.89
N ALA A 174 27.26 -16.56 -5.50
CA ALA A 174 28.36 -17.34 -6.10
C ALA A 174 28.10 -17.64 -7.59
N ARG A 175 26.86 -17.98 -7.97
CA ARG A 175 26.44 -18.21 -9.35
C ARG A 175 26.54 -16.94 -10.21
N LEU A 176 26.17 -15.78 -9.67
CA LEU A 176 26.33 -14.47 -10.33
C LEU A 176 27.82 -14.15 -10.56
N ALA A 177 28.68 -14.40 -9.58
CA ALA A 177 30.13 -14.22 -9.72
C ALA A 177 30.71 -15.13 -10.82
N ALA A 178 30.28 -16.39 -10.88
CA ALA A 178 30.66 -17.35 -11.92
C ALA A 178 30.19 -16.95 -13.34
N MET A 179 29.11 -16.15 -13.45
CA MET A 179 28.66 -15.53 -14.71
C MET A 179 29.44 -14.24 -15.08
N GLY A 180 30.45 -13.84 -14.31
CA GLY A 180 31.15 -12.57 -14.51
C GLY A 180 30.25 -11.35 -14.28
N ARG A 181 29.30 -11.45 -13.34
CA ARG A 181 28.47 -10.33 -12.85
C ARG A 181 28.93 -9.93 -11.45
N ASN A 182 28.74 -8.66 -11.09
CA ASN A 182 28.92 -8.21 -9.71
C ASN A 182 27.72 -8.73 -8.89
N PRO A 183 27.88 -9.57 -7.85
CA PRO A 183 26.75 -10.11 -7.11
C PRO A 183 25.83 -9.06 -6.48
N LYS A 184 26.36 -7.86 -6.16
CA LYS A 184 25.57 -6.76 -5.55
C LYS A 184 24.80 -5.90 -6.56
N ALA A 185 25.26 -5.88 -7.81
CA ALA A 185 24.64 -5.16 -8.93
C ALA A 185 24.83 -5.98 -10.21
N PRO A 186 24.09 -7.09 -10.37
CA PRO A 186 24.36 -8.06 -11.44
C PRO A 186 23.74 -7.68 -12.78
N TRP A 187 22.82 -6.72 -12.82
CA TRP A 187 22.16 -6.25 -14.03
C TRP A 187 23.15 -5.71 -15.07
N LYS A 188 22.85 -6.00 -16.35
CA LYS A 188 23.58 -5.51 -17.53
C LYS A 188 22.63 -5.10 -18.66
N ALA A 189 21.38 -5.54 -18.65
CA ALA A 189 20.36 -5.27 -19.66
C ALA A 189 18.95 -5.29 -19.05
N GLN A 190 17.94 -4.92 -19.85
CA GLN A 190 16.56 -5.37 -19.62
C GLN A 190 16.46 -6.90 -19.81
N HIS A 191 15.54 -7.53 -19.09
CA HIS A 191 15.28 -8.97 -19.23
C HIS A 191 14.95 -9.33 -20.69
N PRO A 192 15.62 -10.34 -21.30
CA PRO A 192 15.49 -10.64 -22.73
C PRO A 192 14.10 -11.14 -23.13
N ALA A 193 13.28 -11.60 -22.16
CA ALA A 193 11.89 -11.93 -22.42
C ALA A 193 11.01 -10.70 -22.72
N VAL A 194 11.39 -9.49 -22.30
CA VAL A 194 10.62 -8.25 -22.56
C VAL A 194 11.07 -7.67 -23.90
N LYS A 195 10.26 -7.88 -24.94
CA LYS A 195 10.59 -7.47 -26.30
C LYS A 195 10.65 -5.95 -26.43
N ILE A 196 11.79 -5.45 -26.89
CA ILE A 196 11.99 -4.10 -27.41
C ILE A 196 11.75 -4.13 -28.93
N ASP A 197 10.95 -3.19 -29.44
CA ASP A 197 10.83 -2.89 -30.86
C ASP A 197 11.91 -1.86 -31.24
N ALA A 198 12.92 -2.30 -32.00
CA ALA A 198 14.02 -1.44 -32.41
C ALA A 198 13.58 -0.31 -33.36
N GLU A 199 12.48 -0.46 -34.10
CA GLU A 199 12.00 0.52 -35.08
C GLU A 199 11.16 1.63 -34.43
N ASN A 200 10.41 1.31 -33.37
CA ASN A 200 9.40 2.20 -32.80
C ASN A 200 9.69 2.68 -31.37
N ASP A 201 10.36 1.87 -30.53
CA ASP A 201 10.55 2.17 -29.11
C ASP A 201 11.75 3.10 -28.86
N TYR A 202 11.89 3.49 -27.59
CA TYR A 202 13.00 4.26 -27.03
C TYR A 202 13.70 3.49 -25.91
N ILE A 203 15.00 3.72 -25.74
CA ILE A 203 15.77 3.25 -24.57
C ILE A 203 16.49 4.43 -23.94
N SER A 204 16.27 4.67 -22.64
CA SER A 204 17.05 5.60 -21.81
C SER A 204 16.75 5.35 -20.33
N ASP A 205 17.69 5.65 -19.44
CA ASP A 205 17.49 5.75 -17.99
C ASP A 205 17.60 7.20 -17.46
N LYS A 206 17.85 8.18 -18.34
CA LYS A 206 18.02 9.58 -17.97
C LYS A 206 16.70 10.33 -18.04
N GLY A 207 16.34 10.99 -16.94
CA GLY A 207 15.08 11.73 -16.85
C GLY A 207 14.97 12.90 -17.84
N ASP A 208 16.07 13.55 -18.24
CA ASP A 208 16.04 14.65 -19.20
C ASP A 208 15.88 14.20 -20.66
N GLU A 209 16.50 13.08 -21.05
CA GLU A 209 16.25 12.40 -22.33
C GLU A 209 14.81 11.88 -22.39
N ILE A 210 14.33 11.19 -21.35
CA ILE A 210 12.94 10.68 -21.27
C ILE A 210 11.93 11.82 -21.32
N TRP A 211 12.12 12.89 -20.53
CA TRP A 211 11.25 14.06 -20.59
C TRP A 211 11.23 14.70 -21.98
N SER A 212 12.38 14.74 -22.67
CA SER A 212 12.46 15.23 -24.05
C SER A 212 11.65 14.35 -25.01
N ILE A 213 11.66 13.02 -24.85
CA ILE A 213 10.79 12.11 -25.62
C ILE A 213 9.31 12.41 -25.34
N LEU A 214 8.91 12.55 -24.08
CA LEU A 214 7.52 12.84 -23.69
C LEU A 214 7.03 14.16 -24.31
N GLU A 215 7.82 15.24 -24.22
CA GLU A 215 7.47 16.54 -24.80
C GLU A 215 7.44 16.51 -26.34
N ARG A 216 8.46 15.92 -26.99
CA ARG A 216 8.53 15.85 -28.46
C ARG A 216 7.45 14.96 -29.07
N LYS A 217 6.85 14.06 -28.30
CA LYS A 217 5.71 13.20 -28.69
C LYS A 217 4.35 13.76 -28.25
N GLY A 218 4.30 14.87 -27.50
CA GLY A 218 3.05 15.43 -26.98
C GLY A 218 2.38 14.61 -25.88
N ILE A 219 3.15 13.81 -25.14
CA ILE A 219 2.63 12.88 -24.13
C ILE A 219 2.12 13.62 -22.90
N LYS A 220 0.84 13.39 -22.56
CA LYS A 220 0.17 13.91 -21.38
C LYS A 220 0.08 12.86 -20.27
N ASN A 221 -0.07 11.59 -20.65
CA ASN A 221 -0.34 10.48 -19.74
C ASN A 221 0.82 9.48 -19.70
N VAL A 222 1.17 8.98 -18.53
CA VAL A 222 2.31 8.06 -18.34
C VAL A 222 1.88 6.87 -17.49
N VAL A 223 1.90 5.68 -18.09
CA VAL A 223 1.82 4.41 -17.37
C VAL A 223 3.24 4.02 -16.97
N LEU A 224 3.50 3.81 -15.68
CA LEU A 224 4.77 3.26 -15.21
C LEU A 224 4.57 1.82 -14.74
N VAL A 225 5.44 0.93 -15.21
CA VAL A 225 5.50 -0.49 -14.86
C VAL A 225 6.95 -0.89 -14.59
N GLY A 226 7.20 -1.79 -13.65
CA GLY A 226 8.57 -2.12 -13.24
C GLY A 226 8.68 -2.74 -11.86
N VAL A 227 9.91 -3.10 -11.47
CA VAL A 227 10.22 -3.69 -10.16
C VAL A 227 10.74 -2.66 -9.16
N HIS A 228 10.72 -3.05 -7.89
CA HIS A 228 11.04 -2.25 -6.73
C HIS A 228 10.13 -1.02 -6.64
N THR A 229 8.82 -1.28 -6.50
CA THR A 229 7.73 -0.29 -6.44
C THR A 229 8.03 0.83 -5.44
N ASN A 230 8.62 0.46 -4.31
CA ASN A 230 9.07 1.32 -3.23
C ASN A 230 10.25 2.23 -3.59
N MET A 231 11.16 1.75 -4.43
CA MET A 231 12.44 2.39 -4.76
C MET A 231 12.42 2.94 -6.18
N CYS A 232 12.68 2.12 -7.18
CA CYS A 232 12.95 2.55 -8.56
C CYS A 232 11.73 3.19 -9.24
N VAL A 233 10.58 2.50 -9.20
CA VAL A 233 9.31 2.97 -9.79
C VAL A 233 8.85 4.29 -9.18
N LEU A 234 9.06 4.49 -7.88
CA LEU A 234 8.76 5.76 -7.23
C LEU A 234 9.79 6.85 -7.55
N GLY A 235 11.08 6.54 -7.42
CA GLY A 235 12.15 7.52 -7.20
C GLY A 235 13.17 7.73 -8.32
N ARG A 236 13.24 6.88 -9.37
CA ARG A 236 14.15 7.14 -10.51
C ARG A 236 13.86 8.53 -11.15
N PRO A 237 14.80 9.12 -11.92
CA PRO A 237 14.59 10.37 -12.67
C PRO A 237 13.34 10.41 -13.56
N PHE A 238 12.83 9.24 -13.95
CA PHE A 238 11.62 9.03 -14.75
C PHE A 238 10.46 8.37 -13.98
N GLY A 239 10.59 8.20 -12.66
CA GLY A 239 9.64 7.52 -11.78
C GLY A 239 8.36 8.32 -11.51
N LEU A 240 7.39 7.68 -10.83
CA LEU A 240 6.06 8.26 -10.55
C LEU A 240 6.14 9.65 -9.91
N ARG A 241 7.07 9.86 -8.97
CA ARG A 241 7.24 11.14 -8.29
C ARG A 241 7.63 12.25 -9.25
N GLN A 242 8.59 12.01 -10.14
CA GLN A 242 9.00 12.98 -11.16
C GLN A 242 7.90 13.23 -12.20
N MET A 243 7.15 12.19 -12.59
CA MET A 243 6.02 12.35 -13.52
C MET A 243 4.87 13.16 -12.89
N ALA A 244 4.49 12.86 -11.64
CA ALA A 244 3.41 13.53 -10.93
C ALA A 244 3.76 14.97 -10.53
N LYS A 245 4.94 15.19 -9.91
CA LYS A 245 5.44 16.52 -9.50
C LYS A 245 5.45 17.51 -10.66
N ASN A 246 5.81 17.03 -11.85
CA ASN A 246 5.98 17.87 -13.04
C ASN A 246 4.74 17.84 -13.97
N GLY A 247 3.59 17.35 -13.49
CA GLY A 247 2.29 17.57 -14.11
C GLY A 247 1.88 16.59 -15.23
N LYS A 248 2.49 15.40 -15.33
CA LYS A 248 1.99 14.31 -16.18
C LYS A 248 0.87 13.55 -15.46
N ASN A 249 -0.10 13.04 -16.22
CA ASN A 249 -1.12 12.12 -15.72
C ASN A 249 -0.49 10.73 -15.48
N ALA A 250 0.23 10.60 -14.37
CA ALA A 250 0.93 9.38 -13.99
C ALA A 250 -0.02 8.32 -13.41
N VAL A 251 0.16 7.07 -13.84
CA VAL A 251 -0.47 5.88 -13.23
C VAL A 251 0.53 4.73 -13.03
N LEU A 252 0.41 4.03 -11.91
CA LEU A 252 1.08 2.76 -11.66
C LEU A 252 0.30 1.61 -12.34
N LEU A 253 0.97 0.70 -13.04
CA LEU A 253 0.39 -0.57 -13.46
C LEU A 253 0.50 -1.60 -12.31
N ARG A 254 -0.45 -1.52 -11.36
CA ARG A 254 -0.32 -2.07 -9.98
C ARG A 254 -0.26 -3.59 -9.87
N ASP A 255 -0.58 -4.33 -10.92
CA ASP A 255 -0.51 -5.80 -10.97
C ASP A 255 0.75 -6.34 -11.66
N LEU A 256 1.58 -5.49 -12.28
CA LEU A 256 2.85 -5.89 -12.91
C LEU A 256 4.03 -5.17 -12.22
N THR A 257 4.07 -5.24 -10.89
CA THR A 257 5.11 -4.61 -10.08
C THR A 257 5.43 -5.45 -8.85
N ASP A 258 6.65 -5.29 -8.33
CA ASP A 258 7.17 -6.01 -7.17
C ASP A 258 7.94 -5.06 -6.25
N THR A 259 8.05 -5.34 -4.96
CA THR A 259 8.64 -4.44 -3.94
C THR A 259 9.88 -5.07 -3.32
N MET A 260 10.93 -4.30 -3.01
CA MET A 260 11.98 -4.82 -2.11
C MET A 260 11.49 -4.72 -0.67
N TYR A 261 11.02 -5.83 -0.09
CA TYR A 261 10.50 -5.87 1.28
C TYR A 261 10.74 -7.23 1.93
N ASN A 262 11.50 -7.23 3.03
CA ASN A 262 11.75 -8.39 3.86
C ASN A 262 10.54 -8.64 4.81
N PRO A 263 9.84 -9.78 4.76
CA PRO A 263 8.76 -10.12 5.69
C PRO A 263 9.17 -10.15 7.18
N GLU A 264 10.46 -10.33 7.49
CA GLU A 264 11.00 -10.25 8.86
C GLU A 264 11.18 -8.80 9.35
N ARG A 265 11.00 -7.80 8.48
CA ARG A 265 10.96 -6.38 8.85
C ARG A 265 9.54 -5.88 9.01
N ARG A 266 9.40 -4.81 9.80
CA ARG A 266 8.12 -4.12 10.02
C ARG A 266 7.47 -3.75 8.67
N PRO A 267 6.17 -4.02 8.46
CA PRO A 267 5.16 -4.36 9.45
C PRO A 267 5.03 -5.85 9.79
N TYR A 268 5.95 -6.74 9.43
CA TYR A 268 5.88 -8.18 9.70
C TYR A 268 4.65 -8.84 9.06
N VAL A 269 4.48 -8.60 7.77
CA VAL A 269 3.40 -9.12 6.93
C VAL A 269 3.98 -9.92 5.77
N SER A 270 3.16 -10.68 5.04
CA SER A 270 3.67 -11.37 3.83
C SER A 270 4.23 -10.35 2.83
N HIS A 271 5.25 -10.73 2.05
CA HIS A 271 5.88 -9.87 1.05
C HIS A 271 4.86 -9.10 0.20
N LEU A 272 3.89 -9.84 -0.34
CA LEU A 272 2.79 -9.36 -1.17
C LEU A 272 1.91 -8.31 -0.47
N THR A 273 1.75 -8.40 0.85
CA THR A 273 1.05 -7.38 1.65
C THR A 273 1.91 -6.12 1.84
N GLY A 274 3.24 -6.23 1.80
CA GLY A 274 4.14 -5.08 1.69
C GLY A 274 4.00 -4.35 0.35
N THR A 275 3.88 -5.10 -0.75
CA THR A 275 3.56 -4.55 -2.08
C THR A 275 2.19 -3.89 -2.12
N ASP A 276 1.14 -4.54 -1.60
CA ASP A 276 -0.20 -3.95 -1.46
C ASP A 276 -0.14 -2.62 -0.69
N ARG A 277 0.63 -2.55 0.40
CA ARG A 277 0.84 -1.36 1.22
C ARG A 277 1.57 -0.22 0.50
N ILE A 278 2.52 -0.53 -0.39
CA ILE A 278 3.21 0.48 -1.23
C ILE A 278 2.30 0.99 -2.35
N ILE A 279 1.48 0.13 -2.96
CA ILE A 279 0.44 0.51 -3.92
C ILE A 279 -0.58 1.45 -3.25
N ASP A 280 -1.02 1.12 -2.03
CA ASP A 280 -1.85 1.97 -1.17
C ASP A 280 -1.24 3.37 -0.95
N HIS A 281 0.05 3.46 -0.59
CA HIS A 281 0.75 4.74 -0.41
C HIS A 281 0.80 5.56 -1.70
N ILE A 282 1.09 4.92 -2.83
CA ILE A 282 1.09 5.56 -4.15
C ILE A 282 -0.29 6.13 -4.49
N GLU A 283 -1.36 5.36 -4.27
CA GLU A 283 -2.74 5.76 -4.55
C GLU A 283 -3.27 6.91 -3.69
N ARG A 284 -2.69 7.11 -2.51
CA ARG A 284 -2.99 8.22 -1.58
C ARG A 284 -2.19 9.48 -1.89
N HIS A 285 -0.89 9.33 -2.17
CA HIS A 285 0.06 10.44 -2.07
C HIS A 285 0.80 10.80 -3.37
N VAL A 286 0.78 9.94 -4.42
CA VAL A 286 1.65 10.12 -5.59
C VAL A 286 0.91 10.06 -6.93
N ALA A 287 0.18 8.98 -7.21
CA ALA A 287 -0.38 8.71 -8.53
C ALA A 287 -1.67 7.89 -8.44
N ALA A 288 -2.44 7.82 -9.53
CA ALA A 288 -3.50 6.81 -9.62
C ALA A 288 -2.90 5.44 -10.04
N SER A 289 -3.70 4.39 -10.10
CA SER A 289 -3.26 3.09 -10.61
C SER A 289 -4.26 2.41 -11.55
N VAL A 290 -3.74 1.56 -12.44
CA VAL A 290 -4.49 0.76 -13.44
C VAL A 290 -3.98 -0.69 -13.43
N THR A 291 -4.69 -1.61 -14.09
CA THR A 291 -4.34 -3.04 -14.14
C THR A 291 -4.17 -3.55 -15.57
N SER A 292 -3.40 -4.63 -15.72
CA SER A 292 -3.00 -5.18 -17.03
C SER A 292 -4.17 -5.69 -17.88
N ASP A 293 -5.28 -6.09 -17.25
CA ASP A 293 -6.54 -6.47 -17.90
C ASP A 293 -7.23 -5.30 -18.62
N GLN A 294 -6.97 -4.07 -18.22
CA GLN A 294 -7.47 -2.87 -18.91
C GLN A 294 -6.79 -2.66 -20.28
N PHE A 295 -5.69 -3.37 -20.54
CA PHE A 295 -4.99 -3.41 -21.83
C PHE A 295 -5.14 -4.77 -22.54
N THR A 296 -5.26 -5.87 -21.79
CA THR A 296 -5.18 -7.25 -22.33
C THR A 296 -6.48 -8.06 -22.20
N GLY A 297 -7.48 -7.54 -21.48
CA GLY A 297 -8.72 -8.24 -21.14
C GLY A 297 -8.56 -9.29 -20.04
N GLY A 298 -9.67 -9.99 -19.74
CA GLY A 298 -9.69 -11.13 -18.83
C GLY A 298 -9.71 -10.72 -17.35
N LYS A 299 -8.56 -10.78 -16.68
CA LYS A 299 -8.38 -10.52 -15.24
C LYS A 299 -7.00 -9.91 -14.97
N PRO A 300 -6.85 -9.07 -13.91
CA PRO A 300 -5.55 -8.60 -13.44
C PRO A 300 -4.59 -9.76 -13.19
N PHE A 301 -3.29 -9.50 -13.33
CA PHE A 301 -2.25 -10.45 -12.94
C PHE A 301 -2.30 -10.72 -11.43
N ARG A 302 -1.87 -11.93 -11.05
CA ARG A 302 -1.71 -12.35 -9.66
C ARG A 302 -0.53 -13.32 -9.60
N PHE A 303 0.43 -13.05 -8.72
CA PHE A 303 1.55 -13.95 -8.46
C PHE A 303 1.03 -15.34 -8.05
N LYS A 304 1.71 -16.39 -8.51
CA LYS A 304 1.34 -17.78 -8.26
C LYS A 304 1.31 -18.12 -6.76
N GLU A 305 2.18 -17.49 -5.99
CA GLU A 305 2.33 -17.66 -4.54
C GLU A 305 1.28 -16.87 -3.75
N ASP A 306 0.58 -15.91 -4.37
CA ASP A 306 -0.50 -15.17 -3.73
C ASP A 306 -1.76 -16.04 -3.59
N THR A 307 -1.75 -16.87 -2.56
CA THR A 307 -2.88 -17.72 -2.13
C THR A 307 -3.71 -17.08 -1.00
N ARG A 308 -3.56 -15.77 -0.79
CA ARG A 308 -4.25 -15.02 0.28
C ARG A 308 -5.72 -14.77 -0.09
N PRO A 309 -6.73 -15.23 0.68
CA PRO A 309 -8.10 -14.85 0.42
C PRO A 309 -8.25 -13.33 0.56
N ARG A 310 -8.99 -12.72 -0.36
CA ARG A 310 -9.27 -11.29 -0.38
C ARG A 310 -10.49 -11.00 0.51
N VAL A 311 -10.31 -10.19 1.54
CA VAL A 311 -11.34 -9.91 2.55
C VAL A 311 -11.75 -8.45 2.45
N ALA A 312 -13.00 -8.19 2.06
CA ALA A 312 -13.62 -6.87 2.14
C ALA A 312 -14.15 -6.63 3.56
N LEU A 313 -13.77 -5.51 4.19
CA LEU A 313 -14.21 -5.15 5.55
C LEU A 313 -15.09 -3.90 5.47
N ILE A 314 -16.40 -4.08 5.46
CA ILE A 314 -17.36 -2.95 5.52
C ILE A 314 -17.47 -2.49 6.98
N MET A 315 -17.09 -1.24 7.22
CA MET A 315 -17.15 -0.57 8.53
C MET A 315 -17.95 0.73 8.39
N ALA A 316 -19.20 0.71 8.83
CA ALA A 316 -20.18 1.77 8.61
C ALA A 316 -21.21 1.82 9.76
N GLU A 317 -20.72 2.00 10.98
CA GLU A 317 -21.49 2.15 12.21
C GLU A 317 -20.86 3.17 13.15
N ASP A 318 -21.68 3.86 13.93
CA ASP A 318 -21.28 5.05 14.70
C ASP A 318 -21.34 4.84 16.24
N GLU A 319 -21.38 3.59 16.73
CA GLU A 319 -21.57 3.26 18.16
C GLU A 319 -20.36 2.57 18.81
N TYR A 320 -19.62 1.73 18.08
CA TYR A 320 -18.64 0.80 18.65
C TYR A 320 -17.19 1.03 18.25
N GLU A 321 -16.92 2.06 17.45
CA GLU A 321 -15.59 2.42 16.91
C GLU A 321 -14.96 1.27 16.12
N THR A 322 -15.75 0.52 15.34
CA THR A 322 -15.20 -0.61 14.56
C THR A 322 -14.37 -0.15 13.36
N GLU A 323 -14.63 1.03 12.79
CA GLU A 323 -13.76 1.67 11.79
C GLU A 323 -12.34 1.94 12.30
N ARG A 324 -12.16 2.05 13.62
CA ARG A 324 -10.87 2.06 14.31
C ARG A 324 -10.45 0.65 14.72
N THR A 325 -11.24 -0.04 15.52
CA THR A 325 -10.82 -1.26 16.25
C THR A 325 -10.79 -2.52 15.39
N LEU A 326 -11.71 -2.69 14.42
CA LEU A 326 -11.66 -3.80 13.46
C LEU A 326 -10.54 -3.57 12.43
N THR A 327 -10.33 -2.32 12.00
CA THR A 327 -9.17 -1.92 11.19
C THR A 327 -7.86 -2.23 11.91
N GLU A 328 -7.74 -1.81 13.18
CA GLU A 328 -6.56 -2.03 14.01
C GLU A 328 -6.27 -3.54 14.13
N PHE A 329 -7.28 -4.34 14.50
CA PHE A 329 -7.18 -5.80 14.54
C PHE A 329 -6.77 -6.42 13.19
N ALA A 330 -7.39 -6.01 12.08
CA ALA A 330 -7.19 -6.66 10.79
C ALA A 330 -5.79 -6.41 10.23
N LEU A 331 -5.31 -5.16 10.27
CA LEU A 331 -3.99 -4.78 9.80
C LEU A 331 -2.85 -5.32 10.69
N THR A 332 -3.16 -5.64 11.95
CA THR A 332 -2.23 -6.21 12.97
C THR A 332 -2.14 -7.74 12.92
N ASN A 333 -3.14 -8.45 12.40
CA ASN A 333 -3.24 -9.92 12.59
C ASN A 333 -3.46 -10.75 11.33
N LEU A 334 -3.98 -10.14 10.26
CA LEU A 334 -4.42 -10.90 9.08
C LEU A 334 -3.50 -10.73 7.86
N GLY A 335 -2.65 -9.70 7.85
CA GLY A 335 -1.79 -9.34 6.70
C GLY A 335 -0.73 -10.38 6.29
N HIS A 336 -0.57 -11.47 7.04
CA HIS A 336 0.23 -12.62 6.59
C HIS A 336 -0.56 -13.54 5.65
N ASP A 337 -1.83 -13.83 5.97
CA ASP A 337 -2.58 -14.95 5.36
C ASP A 337 -3.72 -14.51 4.45
N PHE A 338 -4.05 -13.22 4.47
CA PHE A 338 -5.19 -12.58 3.80
C PHE A 338 -4.76 -11.26 3.14
N SER A 339 -5.39 -10.91 2.02
CA SER A 339 -5.32 -9.55 1.47
C SER A 339 -6.52 -8.77 2.00
N ILE A 340 -6.26 -7.71 2.76
CA ILE A 340 -7.27 -6.99 3.56
C ILE A 340 -7.65 -5.68 2.87
N ARG A 341 -8.95 -5.49 2.64
CA ARG A 341 -9.49 -4.30 1.96
C ARG A 341 -10.51 -3.58 2.85
N PRO A 342 -10.10 -2.55 3.62
CA PRO A 342 -11.00 -1.71 4.40
C PRO A 342 -11.94 -0.87 3.54
N ILE A 343 -13.24 -0.89 3.85
CA ILE A 343 -14.29 -0.16 3.16
C ILE A 343 -15.11 0.61 4.21
N TYR A 344 -14.88 1.92 4.29
CA TYR A 344 -15.56 2.78 5.26
C TYR A 344 -16.86 3.36 4.69
N GLY A 345 -17.89 3.48 5.52
CA GLY A 345 -19.07 4.30 5.18
C GLY A 345 -18.68 5.77 5.04
N SER A 346 -19.33 6.50 4.14
CA SER A 346 -19.11 7.94 3.98
C SER A 346 -19.51 8.72 5.24
N GLU A 347 -18.65 9.65 5.66
CA GLU A 347 -18.88 10.54 6.80
C GLU A 347 -19.83 11.71 6.46
N THR A 348 -20.09 11.95 5.17
CA THR A 348 -20.89 13.08 4.68
C THR A 348 -22.23 12.65 4.06
N ASP A 349 -22.33 11.44 3.50
CA ASP A 349 -23.57 10.84 3.00
C ASP A 349 -23.83 9.52 3.74
N LYS A 350 -24.78 9.55 4.69
CA LYS A 350 -25.13 8.36 5.48
C LYS A 350 -25.75 7.21 4.66
N TYR A 351 -26.11 7.43 3.40
CA TYR A 351 -26.63 6.38 2.51
C TYR A 351 -25.56 5.83 1.55
N ASP A 352 -24.29 6.19 1.76
CA ASP A 352 -23.18 5.87 0.85
C ASP A 352 -22.05 5.09 1.53
N ILE A 353 -21.47 4.13 0.80
CA ILE A 353 -20.28 3.38 1.20
C ILE A 353 -19.34 3.29 -0.03
N PRO A 354 -18.38 4.24 -0.18
CA PRO A 354 -17.45 4.26 -1.31
C PRO A 354 -16.54 3.03 -1.39
N GLY A 355 -16.35 2.50 -2.60
CA GLY A 355 -15.38 1.42 -2.88
C GLY A 355 -15.93 -0.01 -2.81
N LEU A 356 -17.27 -0.17 -2.84
CA LEU A 356 -17.95 -1.48 -2.87
C LEU A 356 -17.72 -2.27 -4.18
N GLU A 357 -17.11 -1.68 -5.20
CA GLU A 357 -16.57 -2.38 -6.38
C GLU A 357 -15.61 -3.50 -5.98
N ALA A 358 -14.88 -3.36 -4.86
CA ALA A 358 -13.95 -4.36 -4.36
C ALA A 358 -14.61 -5.72 -4.04
N LEU A 359 -15.93 -5.79 -3.90
CA LEU A 359 -16.68 -7.04 -3.74
C LEU A 359 -16.62 -7.95 -4.98
N GLU A 360 -16.44 -7.37 -6.17
CA GLU A 360 -16.25 -8.12 -7.43
C GLU A 360 -15.00 -9.01 -7.35
N GLU A 361 -13.94 -8.50 -6.73
CA GLU A 361 -12.63 -9.16 -6.58
C GLU A 361 -12.43 -9.91 -5.26
N SER A 362 -13.35 -9.80 -4.28
CA SER A 362 -13.18 -10.35 -2.93
C SER A 362 -13.65 -11.80 -2.79
N ASP A 363 -13.03 -12.56 -1.88
CA ASP A 363 -13.36 -13.95 -1.55
C ASP A 363 -14.23 -14.06 -0.28
N VAL A 364 -14.03 -13.15 0.69
CA VAL A 364 -14.77 -13.08 1.96
C VAL A 364 -15.27 -11.66 2.20
N LEU A 365 -16.47 -11.51 2.78
CA LEU A 365 -17.01 -10.22 3.20
C LEU A 365 -17.21 -10.18 4.73
N VAL A 366 -16.65 -9.18 5.39
CA VAL A 366 -16.91 -8.84 6.80
C VAL A 366 -17.81 -7.61 6.86
N ILE A 367 -18.85 -7.65 7.69
CA ILE A 367 -19.78 -6.53 7.89
C ILE A 367 -19.75 -6.13 9.37
N SER A 368 -19.47 -4.84 9.61
CA SER A 368 -19.79 -4.11 10.83
C SER A 368 -20.47 -2.79 10.41
N ALA A 369 -21.79 -2.78 10.39
CA ALA A 369 -22.60 -1.65 9.93
C ALA A 369 -23.92 -1.60 10.69
N ARG A 370 -24.52 -0.41 10.86
CA ARG A 370 -25.62 -0.21 11.82
C ARG A 370 -26.70 0.74 11.31
N ARG A 371 -27.92 0.21 11.10
CA ARG A 371 -29.13 1.01 10.80
C ARG A 371 -28.97 1.99 9.62
N ARG A 372 -28.07 1.65 8.70
CA ARG A 372 -27.58 2.44 7.58
C ARG A 372 -28.07 1.82 6.27
N PRO A 373 -29.33 2.05 5.84
CA PRO A 373 -29.73 1.72 4.47
C PRO A 373 -28.84 2.51 3.48
N ILE A 374 -28.65 2.01 2.27
CA ILE A 374 -27.70 2.56 1.30
C ILE A 374 -28.28 2.65 -0.10
N LYS A 375 -27.59 3.34 -1.01
CA LYS A 375 -27.96 3.45 -2.42
C LYS A 375 -28.26 2.07 -3.03
N GLN A 376 -29.30 1.99 -3.85
CA GLN A 376 -29.89 0.73 -4.31
C GLN A 376 -28.89 -0.15 -5.08
N ASP A 377 -27.99 0.44 -5.87
CA ASP A 377 -26.92 -0.26 -6.57
C ASP A 377 -25.86 -0.80 -5.60
N GLN A 378 -25.47 -0.03 -4.58
CA GLN A 378 -24.54 -0.44 -3.52
C GLN A 378 -25.11 -1.62 -2.71
N LEU A 379 -26.41 -1.59 -2.37
CA LEU A 379 -27.05 -2.73 -1.73
C LEU A 379 -27.13 -3.95 -2.66
N ALA A 380 -27.43 -3.75 -3.96
CA ALA A 380 -27.46 -4.82 -4.94
C ALA A 380 -26.09 -5.50 -5.10
N ARG A 381 -24.97 -4.76 -5.01
CA ARG A 381 -23.60 -5.31 -4.98
C ARG A 381 -23.36 -6.23 -3.79
N ILE A 382 -23.77 -5.80 -2.58
CA ILE A 382 -23.67 -6.62 -1.36
C ILE A 382 -24.55 -7.87 -1.49
N GLN A 383 -25.79 -7.74 -1.94
CA GLN A 383 -26.68 -8.88 -2.15
C GLN A 383 -26.15 -9.86 -3.22
N ALA A 384 -25.53 -9.36 -4.29
CA ALA A 384 -24.90 -10.20 -5.32
C ALA A 384 -23.70 -10.98 -4.77
N PHE A 385 -22.89 -10.37 -3.89
CA PHE A 385 -21.82 -11.07 -3.18
C PHE A 385 -22.40 -12.23 -2.35
N VAL A 386 -23.40 -11.97 -1.51
CA VAL A 386 -24.04 -13.01 -0.67
C VAL A 386 -24.62 -14.15 -1.52
N ARG A 387 -25.46 -13.82 -2.51
CA ARG A 387 -26.13 -14.78 -3.40
C ARG A 387 -25.17 -15.60 -4.28
N SER A 388 -23.90 -15.20 -4.38
CA SER A 388 -22.87 -16.00 -5.07
C SER A 388 -22.33 -17.18 -4.24
N GLY A 389 -22.87 -17.42 -3.04
CA GLY A 389 -22.42 -18.49 -2.13
C GLY A 389 -21.10 -18.18 -1.43
N LYS A 390 -20.52 -16.99 -1.64
CA LYS A 390 -19.27 -16.58 -0.98
C LYS A 390 -19.45 -16.45 0.54
N PRO A 391 -18.41 -16.74 1.34
CA PRO A 391 -18.49 -16.66 2.79
C PRO A 391 -18.63 -15.22 3.31
N VAL A 392 -19.41 -15.06 4.39
CA VAL A 392 -19.66 -13.75 5.02
C VAL A 392 -19.45 -13.86 6.53
N VAL A 393 -18.95 -12.80 7.17
CA VAL A 393 -18.75 -12.66 8.61
C VAL A 393 -19.50 -11.42 9.12
N GLY A 394 -20.37 -11.60 10.12
CA GLY A 394 -21.15 -10.52 10.73
C GLY A 394 -20.65 -10.21 12.13
N ILE A 395 -20.39 -8.93 12.40
CA ILE A 395 -19.93 -8.45 13.71
C ILE A 395 -20.99 -7.49 14.28
N ARG A 396 -21.32 -7.68 15.55
CA ARG A 396 -22.14 -6.78 16.38
C ARG A 396 -23.43 -6.32 15.71
N THR A 397 -23.44 -5.14 15.10
CA THR A 397 -24.61 -4.50 14.48
C THR A 397 -25.00 -5.06 13.12
N ALA A 398 -24.20 -5.96 12.54
CA ALA A 398 -24.43 -6.59 11.23
C ALA A 398 -25.80 -7.28 11.08
N SER A 399 -26.42 -7.72 12.17
CA SER A 399 -27.80 -8.24 12.22
C SER A 399 -28.86 -7.21 11.77
N HIS A 400 -28.52 -5.92 11.77
CA HIS A 400 -29.41 -4.85 11.37
C HIS A 400 -28.67 -3.74 10.61
N ALA A 401 -27.68 -4.15 9.79
CA ALA A 401 -26.82 -3.26 9.00
C ALA A 401 -27.61 -2.28 8.14
N PHE A 402 -28.41 -2.77 7.19
CA PHE A 402 -29.09 -1.96 6.18
C PHE A 402 -30.57 -1.70 6.50
N HIS A 403 -30.91 -1.62 7.79
CA HIS A 403 -32.31 -1.57 8.27
C HIS A 403 -32.65 -0.21 8.91
N LEU A 404 -33.43 0.63 8.22
CA LEU A 404 -33.96 1.88 8.79
C LEU A 404 -34.92 1.61 9.97
N ARG A 405 -34.57 2.04 11.19
CA ARG A 405 -35.35 1.73 12.41
C ARG A 405 -36.77 2.31 12.41
N THR A 406 -36.97 3.48 11.81
CA THR A 406 -38.24 4.24 11.80
C THR A 406 -38.27 5.21 10.61
N GLY A 407 -39.45 5.43 10.03
CA GLY A 407 -39.65 6.35 8.90
C GLY A 407 -39.67 5.63 7.55
N GLN A 408 -39.56 6.40 6.48
CA GLN A 408 -39.52 5.91 5.09
C GLN A 408 -38.10 6.06 4.53
N LEU A 409 -37.73 5.19 3.59
CA LEU A 409 -36.48 5.30 2.84
C LEU A 409 -36.59 6.46 1.82
N PRO A 410 -35.51 7.24 1.59
CA PRO A 410 -35.45 8.17 0.47
C PRO A 410 -35.51 7.47 -0.89
N GLU A 411 -35.84 8.24 -1.94
CA GLU A 411 -35.70 7.78 -3.32
C GLU A 411 -34.24 7.37 -3.63
N GLY A 412 -34.06 6.29 -4.40
CA GLY A 412 -32.75 5.71 -4.73
C GLY A 412 -32.05 4.96 -3.58
N VAL A 413 -32.60 4.96 -2.36
CA VAL A 413 -32.04 4.28 -1.19
C VAL A 413 -32.84 3.01 -0.89
N ALA A 414 -32.14 1.90 -0.67
CA ALA A 414 -32.71 0.60 -0.34
C ALA A 414 -32.25 0.12 1.05
N GLY A 415 -33.05 -0.75 1.64
CA GLY A 415 -32.72 -1.44 2.90
C GLY A 415 -32.90 -2.94 2.78
N TRP A 416 -32.38 -3.67 3.77
CA TRP A 416 -32.50 -5.13 3.87
C TRP A 416 -32.82 -5.52 5.32
N PRO A 417 -34.08 -5.37 5.78
CA PRO A 417 -34.49 -5.74 7.14
C PRO A 417 -34.28 -7.22 7.47
N GLU A 418 -34.36 -8.10 6.47
CA GLU A 418 -34.31 -9.56 6.57
C GLU A 418 -32.89 -10.13 6.68
N ILE A 419 -31.86 -9.28 6.57
CA ILE A 419 -30.44 -9.70 6.50
C ILE A 419 -30.02 -10.63 7.64
N ASP A 420 -30.56 -10.47 8.85
CA ASP A 420 -30.24 -11.34 9.98
C ASP A 420 -30.67 -12.79 9.75
N ALA A 421 -31.90 -12.99 9.30
CA ALA A 421 -32.47 -14.31 9.04
C ALA A 421 -31.86 -14.93 7.77
N GLU A 422 -31.71 -14.15 6.69
CA GLU A 422 -31.21 -14.64 5.41
C GLU A 422 -29.70 -14.93 5.42
N VAL A 423 -28.90 -14.11 6.10
CA VAL A 423 -27.43 -14.21 6.07
C VAL A 423 -26.88 -14.91 7.32
N TRP A 424 -27.46 -14.71 8.49
CA TRP A 424 -26.94 -15.25 9.76
C TRP A 424 -27.81 -16.35 10.37
N GLY A 425 -29.05 -16.56 9.91
CA GLY A 425 -30.04 -17.35 10.67
C GLY A 425 -30.37 -16.71 12.03
N GLY A 426 -30.10 -15.42 12.19
CA GLY A 426 -30.30 -14.65 13.42
C GLY A 426 -31.72 -14.11 13.57
N LYS A 427 -32.01 -13.62 14.77
CA LYS A 427 -33.29 -13.00 15.12
C LYS A 427 -33.13 -11.90 16.17
N TYR A 428 -32.22 -10.95 15.92
CA TYR A 428 -31.99 -9.78 16.76
C TYR A 428 -33.30 -8.99 16.99
N THR A 429 -33.74 -8.94 18.25
CA THR A 429 -34.92 -8.16 18.66
C THR A 429 -34.51 -6.87 19.37
N ASN A 430 -33.66 -6.98 20.39
CA ASN A 430 -33.17 -5.85 21.19
C ASN A 430 -31.88 -6.28 21.94
N HIS A 431 -31.44 -5.49 22.92
CA HIS A 431 -30.40 -5.86 23.88
C HIS A 431 -30.83 -5.61 25.33
N HIS A 432 -30.19 -6.30 26.26
CA HIS A 432 -30.28 -6.03 27.70
C HIS A 432 -29.60 -4.68 28.04
N ALA A 433 -29.76 -4.22 29.29
CA ALA A 433 -29.16 -2.97 29.75
C ALA A 433 -27.62 -2.97 29.63
N ASN A 434 -27.03 -1.79 29.36
CA ASN A 434 -25.60 -1.67 29.01
C ASN A 434 -24.65 -1.82 30.22
N ASP A 435 -25.16 -1.69 31.43
CA ASP A 435 -24.47 -1.95 32.69
C ASP A 435 -24.37 -3.45 33.01
N LEU A 436 -25.35 -4.26 32.56
CA LEU A 436 -25.40 -5.71 32.77
C LEU A 436 -24.12 -6.41 32.32
N LYS A 437 -23.42 -7.05 33.27
CA LYS A 437 -22.20 -7.82 32.98
C LYS A 437 -22.58 -9.25 32.57
N SER A 438 -22.05 -9.67 31.43
CA SER A 438 -22.20 -11.03 30.92
C SER A 438 -20.85 -11.70 30.68
N GLN A 439 -20.83 -13.01 30.88
CA GLN A 439 -19.67 -13.87 30.65
C GLN A 439 -19.94 -14.73 29.42
N VAL A 440 -19.05 -14.66 28.44
CA VAL A 440 -19.06 -15.51 27.25
C VAL A 440 -18.53 -16.89 27.62
N LYS A 441 -19.36 -17.90 27.46
CA LYS A 441 -19.06 -19.31 27.77
C LYS A 441 -19.11 -20.16 26.51
N LEU A 442 -18.19 -21.12 26.41
CA LEU A 442 -18.19 -22.17 25.39
C LEU A 442 -19.44 -23.05 25.53
N ILE A 443 -20.10 -23.34 24.41
CA ILE A 443 -21.20 -24.31 24.34
C ILE A 443 -20.59 -25.69 24.11
N GLU A 444 -20.70 -26.58 25.10
CA GLU A 444 -19.95 -27.84 25.16
C GLU A 444 -20.12 -28.73 23.91
N ALA A 445 -21.33 -28.80 23.36
CA ALA A 445 -21.63 -29.56 22.15
C ALA A 445 -20.90 -29.05 20.88
N ALA A 446 -20.34 -27.83 20.93
CA ALA A 446 -19.60 -27.20 19.85
C ALA A 446 -18.08 -27.15 20.08
N ARG A 447 -17.56 -27.74 21.18
CA ARG A 447 -16.15 -27.66 21.60
C ARG A 447 -15.14 -27.93 20.47
N GLU A 448 -15.38 -28.99 19.70
CA GLU A 448 -14.50 -29.45 18.62
C GLU A 448 -14.64 -28.64 17.31
N HIS A 449 -15.47 -27.60 17.27
CA HIS A 449 -15.65 -26.77 16.08
C HIS A 449 -14.40 -25.90 15.83
N PRO A 450 -13.80 -25.89 14.62
CA PRO A 450 -12.50 -25.25 14.37
C PRO A 450 -12.39 -23.78 14.78
N ILE A 451 -13.51 -23.04 14.79
CA ILE A 451 -13.55 -21.64 15.24
C ILE A 451 -13.14 -21.49 16.73
N LEU A 452 -13.34 -22.51 17.57
CA LEU A 452 -13.02 -22.48 19.00
C LEU A 452 -11.57 -22.88 19.32
N THR A 453 -10.76 -23.24 18.32
CA THR A 453 -9.34 -23.63 18.49
C THR A 453 -8.55 -22.58 19.27
N GLY A 454 -8.17 -22.91 20.52
CA GLY A 454 -7.42 -22.01 21.40
C GLY A 454 -8.19 -20.78 21.90
N VAL A 455 -9.52 -20.73 21.74
CA VAL A 455 -10.35 -19.65 22.31
C VAL A 455 -10.53 -19.93 23.80
N GLN A 456 -9.94 -19.08 24.65
CA GLN A 456 -10.10 -19.17 26.10
C GLN A 456 -11.55 -18.89 26.51
N SER A 457 -12.04 -19.58 27.54
CA SER A 457 -13.41 -19.41 28.07
C SER A 457 -13.45 -19.85 29.55
N PRO A 458 -14.24 -19.18 30.43
CA PRO A 458 -15.09 -18.02 30.17
C PRO A 458 -14.28 -16.72 29.96
N PHE A 459 -14.90 -15.72 29.34
CA PHE A 459 -14.35 -14.36 29.29
C PHE A 459 -15.45 -13.30 29.42
N ALA A 460 -15.12 -12.12 29.96
CA ALA A 460 -16.07 -11.02 30.09
C ALA A 460 -16.40 -10.40 28.73
N GLN A 461 -17.70 -10.16 28.49
CA GLN A 461 -18.17 -9.41 27.32
C GLN A 461 -18.07 -7.89 27.56
N GLY A 462 -17.66 -7.16 26.52
CA GLY A 462 -17.45 -5.72 26.55
C GLY A 462 -18.71 -4.88 26.30
N GLY A 463 -19.63 -5.35 25.44
CA GLY A 463 -20.88 -4.66 25.10
C GLY A 463 -22.14 -5.29 25.72
N SER A 464 -23.31 -4.68 25.50
CA SER A 464 -24.60 -5.22 25.98
C SER A 464 -24.95 -6.60 25.39
N LEU A 465 -25.55 -7.47 26.19
CA LEU A 465 -26.02 -8.80 25.76
C LEU A 465 -27.22 -8.64 24.80
N TYR A 466 -27.16 -9.27 23.62
CA TYR A 466 -28.20 -9.19 22.60
C TYR A 466 -29.28 -10.25 22.81
N GLN A 467 -30.53 -9.89 22.50
CA GLN A 467 -31.69 -10.78 22.57
C GLN A 467 -31.96 -11.34 21.17
N VAL A 468 -31.53 -12.59 20.93
CA VAL A 468 -31.51 -13.21 19.61
C VAL A 468 -32.27 -14.55 19.56
N SER A 469 -32.67 -15.09 20.70
CA SER A 469 -33.31 -16.40 20.77
C SER A 469 -34.80 -16.39 20.35
N PRO A 470 -35.28 -17.43 19.63
CA PRO A 470 -34.51 -18.50 19.01
C PRO A 470 -33.88 -18.05 17.68
N ILE A 471 -32.64 -18.50 17.44
CA ILE A 471 -31.99 -18.50 16.11
C ILE A 471 -32.52 -19.67 15.26
N ASP A 472 -32.21 -19.68 13.95
CA ASP A 472 -32.63 -20.76 13.03
C ASP A 472 -32.09 -22.13 13.47
N SER A 473 -32.92 -23.16 13.32
CA SER A 473 -32.59 -24.58 13.57
C SER A 473 -31.33 -25.12 12.85
N LYS A 474 -30.88 -24.47 11.78
CA LYS A 474 -29.66 -24.80 11.00
C LYS A 474 -28.43 -24.02 11.47
N ALA A 475 -28.58 -23.06 12.37
CA ALA A 475 -27.47 -22.35 12.97
C ALA A 475 -26.83 -23.24 14.06
N VAL A 476 -25.50 -23.26 14.10
CA VAL A 476 -24.71 -24.00 15.10
C VAL A 476 -24.16 -22.99 16.11
N PRO A 477 -24.75 -22.86 17.30
CA PRO A 477 -24.26 -21.93 18.31
C PRO A 477 -22.97 -22.45 18.96
N LEU A 478 -21.95 -21.60 19.00
CA LEU A 478 -20.61 -21.92 19.48
C LEU A 478 -20.34 -21.36 20.89
N LEU A 479 -20.80 -20.13 21.14
CA LEU A 479 -20.63 -19.42 22.40
C LEU A 479 -21.97 -18.82 22.88
N SER A 480 -22.20 -18.86 24.20
CA SER A 480 -23.36 -18.24 24.87
C SER A 480 -22.91 -17.13 25.82
N GLY A 481 -23.58 -15.98 25.78
CA GLY A 481 -23.45 -14.93 26.79
C GLY A 481 -24.37 -15.23 27.97
N VAL A 482 -23.81 -15.27 29.18
CA VAL A 482 -24.54 -15.59 30.41
C VAL A 482 -24.47 -14.40 31.37
N ALA A 483 -25.63 -13.91 31.82
CA ALA A 483 -25.76 -12.84 32.80
C ALA A 483 -26.64 -13.28 33.98
N GLU A 484 -26.44 -12.68 35.15
CA GLU A 484 -27.25 -12.99 36.34
C GLU A 484 -28.71 -12.54 36.15
N GLY A 485 -29.67 -13.39 36.53
CA GLY A 485 -31.10 -13.11 36.42
C GLY A 485 -31.71 -13.26 35.01
N PHE A 486 -30.92 -13.59 33.98
CA PHE A 486 -31.38 -13.71 32.59
C PHE A 486 -31.08 -15.09 31.98
N ALA A 487 -31.85 -15.45 30.95
CA ALA A 487 -31.55 -16.64 30.15
C ALA A 487 -30.26 -16.45 29.34
N PRO A 488 -29.44 -17.50 29.14
CA PRO A 488 -28.32 -17.45 28.22
C PRO A 488 -28.77 -17.17 26.77
N GLU A 489 -28.07 -16.27 26.09
CA GLU A 489 -28.30 -15.94 24.68
C GLU A 489 -27.09 -16.38 23.84
N PRO A 490 -27.27 -16.93 22.62
CA PRO A 490 -26.18 -17.15 21.68
C PRO A 490 -25.45 -15.83 21.36
N VAL A 491 -24.11 -15.83 21.45
CA VAL A 491 -23.29 -14.65 21.12
C VAL A 491 -22.28 -14.90 20.00
N ALA A 492 -22.03 -16.15 19.61
CA ALA A 492 -21.33 -16.49 18.38
C ALA A 492 -21.86 -17.81 17.80
N TRP A 493 -22.11 -17.85 16.50
CA TRP A 493 -22.64 -19.04 15.80
C TRP A 493 -22.25 -19.07 14.32
N THR A 494 -22.33 -20.25 13.71
CA THR A 494 -22.26 -20.42 12.24
C THR A 494 -23.62 -20.74 11.65
N PHE A 495 -23.83 -20.43 10.39
CA PHE A 495 -25.03 -20.74 9.62
C PHE A 495 -24.63 -21.16 8.19
N THR A 496 -25.39 -22.08 7.60
CA THR A 496 -25.26 -22.44 6.19
C THR A 496 -26.47 -21.89 5.45
N ARG A 497 -26.24 -20.91 4.57
CA ARG A 497 -27.32 -20.21 3.86
C ARG A 497 -27.98 -21.09 2.81
N ALA A 498 -29.14 -20.65 2.33
CA ALA A 498 -29.84 -21.32 1.22
C ALA A 498 -29.05 -21.31 -0.11
N ASP A 499 -28.12 -20.36 -0.28
CA ASP A 499 -27.17 -20.31 -1.41
C ASP A 499 -25.95 -21.24 -1.25
N GLY A 500 -25.89 -22.04 -0.17
CA GLY A 500 -24.77 -22.93 0.16
C GLY A 500 -23.59 -22.23 0.83
N GLY A 501 -23.61 -20.89 0.92
CA GLY A 501 -22.54 -20.10 1.51
C GLY A 501 -22.43 -20.25 3.03
N ARG A 502 -21.19 -20.30 3.49
CA ARG A 502 -20.85 -20.28 4.93
C ARG A 502 -21.04 -18.88 5.50
N SER A 503 -21.66 -18.82 6.66
CA SER A 503 -21.82 -17.60 7.44
C SER A 503 -21.34 -17.82 8.87
N PHE A 504 -20.66 -16.85 9.45
CA PHE A 504 -20.40 -16.75 10.89
C PHE A 504 -20.87 -15.40 11.40
N TYR A 505 -21.61 -15.39 12.51
CA TYR A 505 -22.02 -14.16 13.18
C TYR A 505 -21.57 -14.16 14.63
N THR A 506 -21.23 -12.98 15.14
CA THR A 506 -21.02 -12.72 16.56
C THR A 506 -21.68 -11.42 16.99
N SER A 507 -22.39 -11.44 18.12
CA SER A 507 -22.93 -10.23 18.77
C SER A 507 -21.88 -9.49 19.62
N LEU A 508 -20.67 -10.03 19.69
CA LEU A 508 -19.48 -9.35 20.23
C LEU A 508 -18.92 -8.39 19.16
N GLY A 509 -18.00 -7.51 19.57
CA GLY A 509 -17.38 -6.50 18.69
C GLY A 509 -17.49 -5.07 19.22
N HIS A 510 -17.80 -4.89 20.51
CA HIS A 510 -17.54 -3.64 21.20
C HIS A 510 -16.02 -3.41 21.30
N LYS A 511 -15.54 -2.16 21.36
CA LYS A 511 -14.10 -1.84 21.52
C LYS A 511 -13.39 -2.60 22.66
N ASN A 512 -14.09 -2.90 23.76
CA ASN A 512 -13.55 -3.70 24.86
C ASN A 512 -13.45 -5.21 24.53
N ASP A 513 -14.27 -5.73 23.60
CA ASP A 513 -14.09 -7.09 23.07
C ASP A 513 -12.82 -7.14 22.20
N PHE A 514 -12.56 -6.12 21.37
CA PHE A 514 -11.33 -6.01 20.58
C PHE A 514 -10.05 -5.89 21.42
N ALA A 515 -10.15 -5.54 22.72
CA ALA A 515 -9.03 -5.58 23.67
C ALA A 515 -8.81 -6.96 24.31
N ASN A 516 -9.67 -7.95 24.03
CA ASN A 516 -9.64 -9.28 24.65
C ASN A 516 -9.04 -10.34 23.69
N PRO A 517 -7.90 -10.97 24.02
CA PRO A 517 -7.26 -11.99 23.18
C PRO A 517 -8.17 -13.17 22.80
N ALA A 518 -9.14 -13.55 23.65
CA ALA A 518 -10.08 -14.63 23.35
C ALA A 518 -11.03 -14.26 22.18
N PHE A 519 -11.51 -13.01 22.14
CA PHE A 519 -12.33 -12.51 21.03
C PHE A 519 -11.49 -12.28 19.77
N GLN A 520 -10.27 -11.75 19.91
CA GLN A 520 -9.35 -11.61 18.79
C GLN A 520 -9.05 -12.98 18.13
N ARG A 521 -8.77 -14.02 18.94
CA ARG A 521 -8.56 -15.40 18.47
C ARG A 521 -9.82 -15.98 17.82
N LEU A 522 -11.00 -15.77 18.42
CA LEU A 522 -12.28 -16.18 17.84
C LEU A 522 -12.48 -15.59 16.43
N LEU A 523 -12.21 -14.29 16.25
CA LEU A 523 -12.40 -13.60 14.98
C LEU A 523 -11.36 -14.00 13.92
N VAL A 524 -10.10 -14.24 14.31
CA VAL A 524 -9.10 -14.88 13.43
C VAL A 524 -9.62 -16.23 12.94
N ASN A 525 -10.01 -17.11 13.86
CA ASN A 525 -10.42 -18.47 13.53
C ASN A 525 -11.67 -18.50 12.64
N ALA A 526 -12.62 -17.58 12.89
CA ALA A 526 -13.80 -17.38 12.05
C ALA A 526 -13.43 -16.99 10.62
N LEU A 527 -12.44 -16.13 10.41
CA LEU A 527 -11.99 -15.71 9.07
C LEU A 527 -11.26 -16.84 8.31
N PHE A 528 -10.43 -17.63 9.00
CA PHE A 528 -9.83 -18.84 8.44
C PHE A 528 -10.91 -19.85 8.00
N TRP A 529 -11.84 -20.19 8.91
CA TRP A 529 -12.96 -21.10 8.63
C TRP A 529 -13.88 -20.59 7.51
N ALA A 530 -14.20 -19.29 7.50
CA ALA A 530 -15.01 -18.65 6.47
C ALA A 530 -14.34 -18.82 5.09
N ALA A 531 -13.07 -18.46 4.98
CA ALA A 531 -12.27 -18.65 3.77
C ALA A 531 -12.00 -20.13 3.39
N GLY A 532 -12.32 -21.10 4.25
CA GLY A 532 -12.04 -22.52 4.04
C GLY A 532 -10.56 -22.88 4.24
N LYS A 533 -9.78 -22.02 4.90
CA LYS A 533 -8.40 -22.31 5.33
C LYS A 533 -8.42 -23.04 6.67
N SER A 534 -7.46 -23.95 6.89
CA SER A 534 -7.30 -24.61 8.19
C SER A 534 -6.97 -23.59 9.27
N VAL A 535 -7.68 -23.61 10.40
CA VAL A 535 -7.40 -22.74 11.54
C VAL A 535 -6.05 -23.15 12.17
N PRO A 536 -5.07 -22.24 12.33
CA PRO A 536 -3.78 -22.59 12.93
C PRO A 536 -3.96 -23.02 14.39
N ALA A 537 -3.37 -24.15 14.77
CA ALA A 537 -3.40 -24.67 16.14
C ALA A 537 -2.68 -23.71 17.11
N ASP A 538 -1.47 -23.30 16.74
CA ASP A 538 -0.71 -22.24 17.40
C ASP A 538 -0.92 -20.91 16.66
N PHE A 539 -1.27 -19.85 17.41
CA PHE A 539 -1.45 -18.50 16.87
C PHE A 539 -1.29 -17.49 18.02
N GLN A 540 -0.29 -16.63 17.95
CA GLN A 540 -0.11 -15.53 18.89
C GLN A 540 -0.72 -14.24 18.32
N ILE A 541 -1.15 -13.35 19.21
CA ILE A 541 -1.79 -12.07 18.89
C ILE A 541 -1.15 -11.00 19.79
N PRO A 542 -0.64 -9.87 19.26
CA PRO A 542 -0.58 -9.50 17.84
C PRO A 542 0.45 -10.30 17.02
N ARG A 543 0.31 -10.33 15.68
CA ARG A 543 1.34 -10.88 14.77
C ARG A 543 2.21 -9.83 14.09
N SER A 544 1.62 -8.67 13.80
CA SER A 544 2.20 -7.57 13.04
C SER A 544 2.01 -6.30 13.87
N PRO A 545 3.04 -5.70 14.50
CA PRO A 545 2.92 -4.37 15.07
C PRO A 545 2.48 -3.39 13.98
N LEU A 546 1.30 -2.81 14.20
CA LEU A 546 0.71 -1.85 13.28
C LEU A 546 1.61 -0.62 13.14
N MET A 547 1.46 0.10 12.03
CA MET A 547 2.31 1.24 11.72
C MET A 547 1.64 2.54 12.17
N LYS A 548 1.96 2.98 13.39
CA LYS A 548 1.52 4.28 13.90
C LYS A 548 2.51 5.37 13.46
N PRO A 549 2.03 6.55 13.05
CA PRO A 549 2.86 7.76 13.06
C PRO A 549 3.40 7.96 14.48
N GLY A 550 4.73 8.04 14.63
CA GLY A 550 5.39 8.18 15.94
C GLY A 550 5.97 6.89 16.56
N ASP A 551 5.82 5.70 15.95
CA ASP A 551 6.50 4.47 16.45
C ASP A 551 8.04 4.54 16.38
N TRP A 552 8.58 5.47 15.59
CA TRP A 552 9.80 6.19 15.94
C TRP A 552 9.35 7.62 16.28
N ASN A 553 9.70 8.12 17.46
CA ASN A 553 9.31 9.47 17.88
C ASN A 553 10.18 10.49 17.13
N THR A 554 9.54 11.27 16.28
CA THR A 554 10.20 12.18 15.34
C THR A 554 10.24 13.58 15.88
N THR A 555 11.44 14.09 16.16
CA THR A 555 11.65 15.44 16.66
C THR A 555 12.49 16.27 15.69
N THR A 556 12.21 17.57 15.64
CA THR A 556 13.05 18.54 14.93
C THR A 556 14.06 19.12 15.92
N TRP A 557 15.35 18.85 15.73
CA TRP A 557 16.40 19.28 16.66
C TRP A 557 16.51 20.82 16.77
N ALA A 558 15.98 21.55 15.78
CA ALA A 558 15.97 23.01 15.72
C ALA A 558 15.16 23.73 16.83
N ALA A 559 14.60 23.01 17.81
CA ALA A 559 13.98 23.55 19.02
C ALA A 559 14.84 23.29 20.28
N PRO A 560 15.98 23.98 20.46
CA PRO A 560 16.89 23.74 21.59
C PRO A 560 16.25 24.02 22.97
N GLU A 561 15.18 24.80 23.01
CA GLU A 561 14.34 25.06 24.19
C GLU A 561 13.55 23.82 24.67
N ARG A 562 13.45 22.76 23.83
CA ARG A 562 12.75 21.50 24.14
C ARG A 562 13.67 20.28 23.90
N PRO A 563 14.73 20.10 24.69
CA PRO A 563 15.60 18.94 24.55
C PRO A 563 14.87 17.67 25.02
N TRP A 564 14.53 16.77 24.09
CA TRP A 564 14.15 15.35 24.28
C TRP A 564 12.92 14.99 25.16
N PHE A 565 12.51 15.86 26.09
CA PHE A 565 11.53 15.56 27.14
C PHE A 565 10.11 16.01 26.77
N ASP A 566 9.45 15.20 25.95
CA ASP A 566 7.97 15.05 25.95
C ASP A 566 7.61 13.59 25.60
N LEU A 567 8.39 12.64 26.16
CA LEU A 567 8.09 11.22 26.20
C LEU A 567 7.50 10.93 27.59
N ASP A 568 6.22 10.55 27.66
CA ASP A 568 5.41 10.59 28.88
C ASP A 568 6.05 9.95 30.13
N GLY A 569 6.15 10.76 31.19
CA GLY A 569 6.17 10.39 32.63
C GLY A 569 6.97 9.16 33.10
N ASP A 570 8.10 9.39 33.79
CA ASP A 570 8.82 8.47 34.70
C ASP A 570 9.29 7.08 34.16
N GLN A 571 8.90 6.65 32.96
CA GLN A 571 9.24 5.33 32.41
C GLN A 571 10.70 5.18 31.92
N ALA A 572 11.44 6.28 31.76
CA ALA A 572 12.80 6.28 31.16
C ALA A 572 13.87 5.54 31.99
N GLY A 573 13.55 5.05 33.18
CA GLY A 573 14.43 4.34 34.12
C GLY A 573 14.86 2.93 33.69
N GLY A 574 15.34 2.73 32.46
CA GLY A 574 16.01 1.49 32.06
C GLY A 574 15.64 0.91 30.69
N THR A 575 15.66 1.72 29.64
CA THR A 575 15.69 1.30 28.21
C THR A 575 17.01 1.74 27.56
N GLU A 576 17.43 1.06 26.48
CA GLU A 576 18.38 1.67 25.54
C GLU A 576 17.68 2.74 24.70
N VAL A 577 18.43 3.76 24.27
CA VAL A 577 17.92 4.81 23.38
C VAL A 577 18.68 4.77 22.06
N TRP A 578 17.93 4.60 20.97
CA TRP A 578 18.42 4.51 19.60
C TRP A 578 17.90 5.67 18.77
N VAL A 579 18.81 6.38 18.12
CA VAL A 579 18.53 7.67 17.50
C VAL A 579 19.17 7.73 16.13
N ARG A 580 18.50 8.30 15.13
CA ARG A 580 19.05 8.41 13.77
C ARG A 580 18.66 9.69 13.05
N CYS A 581 19.49 10.11 12.09
CA CYS A 581 19.23 11.23 11.19
C CYS A 581 19.87 11.00 9.81
N LEU A 582 19.48 11.83 8.84
CA LEU A 582 20.09 11.87 7.51
C LEU A 582 21.03 13.06 7.38
N VAL A 583 22.13 12.87 6.66
CA VAL A 583 23.13 13.91 6.40
C VAL A 583 23.49 13.91 4.92
N ALA A 584 23.70 15.08 4.33
CA ALA A 584 24.28 15.20 2.99
C ALA A 584 25.80 15.37 3.13
N ILE A 585 26.57 14.47 2.53
CA ILE A 585 28.04 14.55 2.55
C ILE A 585 28.53 15.10 1.20
N PRO A 586 29.26 16.23 1.17
CA PRO A 586 29.85 16.76 -0.05
C PRO A 586 30.77 15.77 -0.78
N GLU A 587 30.85 15.88 -2.11
CA GLU A 587 31.76 15.07 -2.95
C GLU A 587 33.25 15.29 -2.62
N ASP A 588 33.62 16.42 -1.99
CA ASP A 588 35.00 16.78 -1.57
C ASP A 588 35.33 16.37 -0.11
N ALA A 589 34.61 15.39 0.44
CA ALA A 589 34.81 14.87 1.79
C ALA A 589 36.06 13.98 1.90
N ALA A 590 37.17 14.53 2.42
CA ALA A 590 38.44 13.83 2.61
C ALA A 590 38.64 13.31 4.05
N ALA A 591 37.96 13.92 5.03
CA ALA A 591 37.93 13.49 6.43
C ALA A 591 36.54 13.85 7.00
N ILE A 592 35.99 12.99 7.86
CA ILE A 592 34.64 13.16 8.41
C ILE A 592 34.69 12.84 9.93
N GLU A 593 34.48 13.86 10.77
CA GLU A 593 34.36 13.71 12.23
C GLU A 593 32.90 13.91 12.66
N LEU A 594 32.42 13.08 13.59
CA LEU A 594 31.17 13.32 14.31
C LEU A 594 31.43 13.45 15.80
N ARG A 595 30.99 14.57 16.38
CA ARG A 595 31.04 14.87 17.82
C ARG A 595 29.67 14.63 18.43
N THR A 596 29.65 14.07 19.64
CA THR A 596 28.42 13.56 20.28
C THR A 596 28.44 13.71 21.80
N ALA A 597 27.26 13.83 22.41
CA ALA A 597 27.11 13.81 23.86
C ALA A 597 27.02 12.35 24.39
N PHE A 598 28.14 11.80 24.85
CA PHE A 598 28.21 10.52 25.59
C PHE A 598 27.46 9.31 24.99
N CYS A 599 27.35 9.19 23.66
CA CYS A 599 26.83 7.96 23.08
C CYS A 599 27.81 6.79 23.25
N GLU A 600 27.25 5.58 23.33
CA GLU A 600 28.01 4.34 23.47
C GLU A 600 28.65 3.95 22.13
N ASP A 601 27.85 3.97 21.05
CA ASP A 601 28.22 3.67 19.65
C ASP A 601 27.72 4.72 18.66
N VAL A 602 28.37 4.77 17.49
CA VAL A 602 27.93 5.47 16.27
C VAL A 602 28.03 4.53 15.09
N PHE A 603 27.00 4.54 14.23
CA PHE A 603 26.99 3.83 12.96
C PHE A 603 26.71 4.81 11.81
N VAL A 604 27.40 4.62 10.68
CA VAL A 604 27.17 5.35 9.43
C VAL A 604 26.85 4.32 8.35
N ASN A 605 25.68 4.46 7.71
CA ASN A 605 25.12 3.49 6.76
C ASN A 605 25.29 2.03 7.26
N GLY A 606 24.82 1.76 8.49
CA GLY A 606 24.83 0.42 9.09
C GLY A 606 26.20 -0.13 9.52
N LYS A 607 27.30 0.60 9.33
CA LYS A 607 28.66 0.19 9.75
C LYS A 607 29.13 1.06 10.92
N ALA A 608 29.83 0.47 11.89
CA ALA A 608 30.34 1.23 13.05
C ALA A 608 31.40 2.27 12.63
N ALA A 609 31.36 3.45 13.25
CA ALA A 609 32.40 4.48 13.14
C ALA A 609 33.52 4.25 14.19
N SER A 610 34.72 4.76 13.94
CA SER A 610 35.87 4.59 14.84
C SER A 610 35.81 5.59 16.00
N LYS A 611 35.91 5.10 17.24
CA LYS A 611 35.95 5.95 18.44
C LYS A 611 37.38 6.44 18.67
N GLU A 612 37.63 7.75 18.54
CA GLU A 612 38.99 8.30 18.66
C GLU A 612 39.31 8.83 20.06
N ALA A 613 38.42 9.65 20.63
CA ALA A 613 38.69 10.34 21.88
C ALA A 613 37.44 10.57 22.72
N ALA A 614 37.60 10.45 24.04
CA ALA A 614 36.60 10.76 25.05
C ALA A 614 37.08 11.93 25.91
N SER A 615 36.23 12.96 26.04
CA SER A 615 36.42 14.04 27.01
C SER A 615 35.36 13.97 28.10
N ALA A 616 35.48 14.80 29.14
CA ALA A 616 34.49 14.89 30.22
C ALA A 616 33.15 15.53 29.80
N LYS A 617 32.91 15.83 28.51
CA LYS A 617 31.66 16.42 27.98
C LYS A 617 31.26 15.97 26.56
N GLU A 618 32.20 15.49 25.75
CA GLU A 618 32.03 15.18 24.33
C GLU A 618 32.81 13.91 23.94
N MET A 619 32.22 13.07 23.09
CA MET A 619 32.83 11.90 22.43
C MET A 619 33.07 12.21 20.95
N CYS A 620 34.27 11.96 20.46
CA CYS A 620 34.67 12.19 19.07
C CYS A 620 34.80 10.87 18.29
N TRP A 621 34.17 10.83 17.12
CA TRP A 621 34.08 9.69 16.23
C TRP A 621 34.61 10.03 14.84
N SER A 622 35.40 9.14 14.28
CA SER A 622 35.98 9.25 12.95
C SER A 622 35.25 8.32 11.99
N ILE A 623 34.73 8.90 10.92
CA ILE A 623 33.93 8.23 9.91
C ILE A 623 34.82 8.06 8.68
N ASP A 624 35.22 6.81 8.42
CA ASP A 624 35.97 6.45 7.22
C ASP A 624 35.15 6.85 5.96
N PRO A 625 35.72 7.60 5.00
CA PRO A 625 34.99 8.04 3.80
C PRO A 625 34.41 6.91 2.94
N SER A 626 34.85 5.65 3.10
CA SER A 626 34.24 4.47 2.45
C SER A 626 32.95 3.96 3.12
N LEU A 627 32.52 4.61 4.22
CA LEU A 627 31.24 4.36 4.87
C LEU A 627 30.11 5.25 4.32
N VAL A 628 30.44 6.29 3.55
CA VAL A 628 29.49 7.26 2.99
C VAL A 628 29.35 7.13 1.47
N GLU A 629 28.21 7.57 0.94
CA GLU A 629 27.99 7.85 -0.48
C GLU A 629 28.07 9.37 -0.67
N PRO A 630 29.17 9.93 -1.21
CA PRO A 630 29.32 11.38 -1.39
C PRO A 630 28.37 11.92 -2.47
N GLY A 631 27.88 13.15 -2.27
CA GLY A 631 26.82 13.76 -3.08
C GLY A 631 25.39 13.33 -2.70
N GLU A 632 25.26 12.22 -1.96
CA GLU A 632 23.97 11.62 -1.58
C GLU A 632 23.61 11.84 -0.10
N LEU A 633 22.39 11.45 0.27
CA LEU A 633 22.00 11.31 1.67
C LEU A 633 22.67 10.07 2.30
N ASN A 634 23.04 10.20 3.57
CA ASN A 634 23.73 9.19 4.37
C ASN A 634 23.04 9.05 5.72
N LEU A 635 22.92 7.82 6.23
CA LEU A 635 22.27 7.55 7.52
C LEU A 635 23.29 7.54 8.65
N ILE A 636 23.12 8.41 9.65
CA ILE A 636 23.84 8.34 10.94
C ILE A 636 22.89 7.76 12.00
N VAL A 637 23.40 6.81 12.80
CA VAL A 637 22.71 6.20 13.94
C VAL A 637 23.58 6.33 15.19
N LEU A 638 22.97 6.67 16.32
CA LEU A 638 23.60 6.84 17.64
C LEU A 638 22.93 5.88 18.64
N ARG A 639 23.71 5.17 19.45
CA ARG A 639 23.20 4.34 20.57
C ARG A 639 23.58 4.95 21.91
N TRP A 640 22.64 4.97 22.85
CA TRP A 640 22.88 5.24 24.27
C TRP A 640 22.56 4.01 25.12
N ALA A 641 23.47 3.72 26.05
CA ALA A 641 23.39 2.62 27.00
C ALA A 641 22.09 2.63 27.81
N ARG A 642 21.67 1.45 28.30
CA ARG A 642 20.49 1.30 29.16
C ARG A 642 20.56 2.22 30.38
N GLY A 643 19.64 3.19 30.47
CA GLY A 643 19.59 4.15 31.58
C GLY A 643 20.65 5.26 31.54
N SER A 644 21.39 5.40 30.44
CA SER A 644 22.10 6.64 30.12
C SER A 644 21.15 7.63 29.42
N ASP A 645 21.38 8.92 29.65
CA ASP A 645 20.48 9.99 29.23
C ASP A 645 21.15 10.83 28.11
N PRO A 646 20.52 11.03 26.94
CA PRO A 646 21.07 11.85 25.87
C PRO A 646 21.10 13.36 26.15
N LYS A 647 20.75 13.81 27.37
CA LYS A 647 20.98 15.18 27.89
C LYS A 647 22.38 15.71 27.54
N GLY A 648 22.45 16.53 26.49
CA GLY A 648 23.69 17.13 26.02
C GLY A 648 23.49 18.07 24.83
N ALA A 649 24.60 18.52 24.25
CA ALA A 649 24.60 19.37 23.07
C ALA A 649 24.17 18.61 21.80
N ALA A 650 23.82 19.36 20.75
CA ALA A 650 23.67 18.82 19.41
C ALA A 650 24.92 18.03 19.00
N PRO A 651 24.78 16.82 18.42
CA PRO A 651 25.86 16.24 17.65
C PRO A 651 26.32 17.24 16.58
N SER A 652 27.60 17.26 16.26
CA SER A 652 28.14 18.13 15.20
C SER A 652 29.04 17.36 14.26
N LEU A 653 28.81 17.56 12.96
CA LEU A 653 29.51 16.89 11.87
C LEU A 653 30.52 17.87 11.26
N MET A 654 31.76 17.42 11.11
CA MET A 654 32.83 18.19 10.45
C MET A 654 33.29 17.42 9.21
N VAL A 655 33.22 18.04 8.04
CA VAL A 655 33.69 17.47 6.76
C VAL A 655 34.85 18.29 6.24
N SER A 656 36.02 17.66 6.10
CA SER A 656 37.29 18.30 5.71
C SER A 656 37.58 19.55 6.56
N GLY A 657 37.34 19.48 7.88
CA GLY A 657 37.54 20.57 8.83
C GLY A 657 36.47 21.69 8.82
N ARG A 658 35.43 21.58 7.98
CA ARG A 658 34.31 22.54 7.90
C ARG A 658 33.05 21.97 8.56
N PRO A 659 32.26 22.74 9.32
CA PRO A 659 30.96 22.27 9.83
C PRO A 659 30.03 21.89 8.67
N ALA A 660 29.41 20.72 8.77
CA ALA A 660 28.40 20.21 7.85
C ALA A 660 27.04 20.10 8.57
N PRO A 661 25.92 20.41 7.90
CA PRO A 661 24.61 20.31 8.52
C PRO A 661 24.21 18.84 8.72
N LEU A 662 23.88 18.49 9.97
CA LEU A 662 23.06 17.32 10.24
C LEU A 662 21.61 17.60 9.85
N GLY A 663 20.86 16.56 9.47
CA GLY A 663 19.45 16.70 9.14
C GLY A 663 18.64 17.32 10.28
N PRO A 664 17.64 18.18 9.98
CA PRO A 664 16.85 18.84 11.01
C PRO A 664 15.94 17.87 11.76
N VAL A 665 15.54 16.75 11.12
CA VAL A 665 14.70 15.70 11.70
C VAL A 665 15.55 14.56 12.26
N TRP A 666 15.19 14.12 13.45
CA TRP A 666 15.76 12.98 14.14
C TRP A 666 14.65 12.02 14.58
N GLU A 667 14.87 10.72 14.36
CA GLU A 667 13.98 9.64 14.80
C GLU A 667 14.55 9.00 16.07
N VAL A 668 13.72 8.83 17.09
CA VAL A 668 14.09 8.26 18.40
C VAL A 668 13.26 7.00 18.69
N ARG A 669 13.91 5.94 19.16
CA ARG A 669 13.27 4.71 19.64
C ARG A 669 13.89 4.26 20.96
N GLN A 670 13.04 3.86 21.91
CA GLN A 670 13.46 3.14 23.10
C GLN A 670 13.32 1.63 22.86
N THR A 671 14.22 0.82 23.42
CA THR A 671 14.14 -0.65 23.32
C THR A 671 14.58 -1.36 24.61
N HIS A 672 14.08 -2.58 24.78
CA HIS A 672 14.53 -3.54 25.78
C HIS A 672 15.38 -4.69 25.18
N SER A 673 15.42 -4.85 23.85
CA SER A 673 16.28 -5.82 23.16
C SER A 673 17.41 -5.13 22.38
N GLY A 674 18.62 -5.69 22.49
CA GLY A 674 19.83 -5.19 21.80
C GLY A 674 19.90 -5.53 20.31
N GLU A 675 18.88 -6.18 19.76
CA GLU A 675 18.75 -6.54 18.34
C GLU A 675 18.78 -5.30 17.43
N ALA A 676 18.50 -4.11 17.97
CA ALA A 676 18.62 -2.83 17.27
C ALA A 676 20.05 -2.52 16.79
N ALA A 677 21.09 -3.21 17.30
CA ALA A 677 22.43 -3.20 16.72
C ALA A 677 22.51 -3.82 15.31
N SER A 678 21.46 -4.53 14.87
CA SER A 678 21.28 -5.02 13.51
C SER A 678 20.29 -4.15 12.70
N LEU A 679 20.53 -2.83 12.72
CA LEU A 679 19.92 -1.83 11.83
C LEU A 679 20.89 -1.27 10.74
N PRO A 680 21.40 -2.10 9.82
CA PRO A 680 21.82 -1.65 8.49
C PRO A 680 20.55 -1.42 7.63
N LEU A 681 20.56 -0.76 6.47
CA LEU A 681 21.61 -0.07 5.72
C LEU A 681 21.00 1.16 4.96
N PRO A 682 21.28 1.44 3.66
CA PRO A 682 21.70 2.76 3.20
C PRO A 682 20.56 3.76 2.99
N ALA A 683 20.88 5.06 3.11
CA ALA A 683 19.91 6.13 2.90
C ALA A 683 19.42 6.30 1.44
N LYS A 684 20.13 5.71 0.47
CA LYS A 684 19.82 5.70 -0.97
C LYS A 684 18.40 5.23 -1.30
N PHE A 685 17.89 4.24 -0.57
CA PHE A 685 16.65 3.55 -0.91
C PHE A 685 15.46 4.01 -0.06
N ALA A 686 15.18 5.31 -0.10
CA ALA A 686 14.16 5.97 0.74
C ALA A 686 14.30 5.56 2.21
N ALA A 687 15.33 6.11 2.84
CA ALA A 687 15.60 6.00 4.26
C ALA A 687 14.36 6.18 5.15
N ALA A 688 14.51 5.75 6.41
CA ALA A 688 13.46 5.73 7.42
C ALA A 688 12.50 6.93 7.36
N THR A 689 11.22 6.56 7.45
CA THR A 689 10.11 7.16 6.68
C THR A 689 9.82 8.62 6.99
N THR A 690 10.32 9.07 8.13
CA THR A 690 10.08 10.38 8.72
C THR A 690 11.34 11.24 8.82
N LEU A 691 12.55 10.68 8.63
CA LEU A 691 13.77 11.48 8.43
C LEU A 691 13.75 12.32 7.14
N ILE A 692 12.94 11.89 6.15
CA ILE A 692 12.74 12.62 4.88
C ILE A 692 11.41 13.41 4.91
N SER A 693 10.72 13.58 6.05
CA SER A 693 9.32 14.10 6.04
C SER A 693 9.15 15.57 6.41
N ARG A 694 10.19 16.29 6.83
CA ARG A 694 10.16 17.72 7.19
C ARG A 694 11.50 18.39 6.96
#